data_AF-A0A9E5DUE9-F1
#
_entry.id   AF-A0A9E5DUE9-F1
#
_cell.length_a   1.000
_cell.length_b   1.000
_cell.length_c   1.000
_cell.angle_alpha   90.00
_cell.angle_beta   90.00
_cell.angle_gamma   90.00
#
_symmetry.space_group_name_H-M   'P 1'
#
loop_
_entity.id
_entity.type
_entity.pdbx_description
1 polymer ?
#
loop_
_entity_poly.entity_id
_entity_poly.type
_entity_poly.pdbx_seq_one_letter_code
_entity_poly.pdbx_strand_id
1 'polypeptide(L)'
;MVPTYRTVCGRRAMSQILLAQAAGNDAAIASGLRGLNIPANCKNYIIAAGEPHTIDGANIITFKDDPSWDFERLNGPEGNLVDGRRIPGKVDIVKTVAEAQDVVKGVLIHADITPDARMCFNVLKSRTLSTHFMIDWNGVIYQGTDAIREAAHGGGKENTLKDANHWTIGIDMNCMLVKMTGDGKPSGSQGDRRVFEATINGEPWRSIGYTDAQYDALVKLLRGLKQLFSKIVLMPPIGPDKQVLMEQTEIDLEKCGIFGHFHLNAQKIDPGPGFEWTRLIADLNRQANSFPVILERAKDGKPKNIDTVYAESEVRKLAEAYFRNIEDPNDGAIGGTFPIGSNGQWHGGIHLHLPAGSPVMAMFAGRVVAAKSSMPGEPEPAFGSNNFVVLKHEIAVDDTDPASRKFRFWSLYMHLLPFDSSVDHTEAMAQLKNEKLDEDERNRIAPDWVHQLRNKLAGKKAEEEAAELAAAAEEFKKAEKEAQKAIKEAQKAEKQAAKGKAKGKAGDKDGKKKKKKTDGDDEDGEQVKDDDEMLFLETGKNLDALQDGRLALIEEKYPVDVKVGERIGRVGQFGDSPDSQTSVVHIEVFADGNWKEFVDLLGSHAQSWYESNPDPSDDVMCDDEELLRTVLPEESSRRGRKMRNFLDAGMRISGDQIVDFFKSMPADNPAVDRIRKGITFHISEWSDQVDWFKSLSKAQDWAGRSKDIETLLKDSQHGWSNRLFAGQIRRQLPYIWLNQEVAMHIGLDNAKGNWDGHLFHFHPINFLLWLTFRFGTNKMARPTASRLDEAKQKLYRKAQEKEEAEQREKGQLEFGQDIMPGAGGDLEPPEDVLKDLWEAPRLPNEWKLRETP
;
A
#
# COMPACT_ATOMS: atom_id res chain seq x y z
N MET A 1 41.95 11.20 -40.45
CA MET A 1 41.18 11.03 -41.69
C MET A 1 40.10 10.01 -41.43
N VAL A 2 38.84 10.45 -41.52
CA VAL A 2 37.61 9.71 -41.20
C VAL A 2 37.26 8.76 -42.35
N PRO A 3 36.82 7.51 -42.08
CA PRO A 3 35.92 6.80 -42.97
C PRO A 3 34.52 6.74 -42.33
N THR A 4 33.58 7.37 -43.02
CA THR A 4 32.14 7.43 -42.76
C THR A 4 31.49 6.03 -42.74
N TYR A 5 30.73 5.72 -41.70
CA TYR A 5 29.78 4.60 -41.64
C TYR A 5 28.65 4.81 -42.65
N ARG A 6 28.82 4.27 -43.87
CA ARG A 6 27.72 4.04 -44.83
C ARG A 6 27.30 2.57 -44.77
N THR A 7 26.09 2.35 -44.26
CA THR A 7 25.10 1.36 -44.72
C THR A 7 25.61 0.14 -45.51
N VAL A 8 25.87 -0.97 -44.79
CA VAL A 8 25.88 -2.33 -45.36
C VAL A 8 25.07 -3.26 -44.45
N CYS A 9 23.76 -3.02 -44.31
CA CYS A 9 22.85 -4.02 -43.75
C CYS A 9 21.43 -3.99 -44.36
N GLY A 10 21.24 -3.30 -45.50
CA GLY A 10 19.91 -3.05 -46.07
C GLY A 10 19.51 -3.89 -47.29
N ARG A 11 20.35 -4.78 -47.83
CA ARG A 11 20.04 -5.44 -49.13
C ARG A 11 20.13 -6.97 -49.20
N ARG A 12 20.60 -7.68 -48.17
CA ARG A 12 20.59 -9.15 -48.16
C ARG A 12 19.43 -9.78 -47.38
N ALA A 13 18.95 -9.12 -46.31
CA ALA A 13 17.79 -9.60 -45.53
C ALA A 13 16.44 -9.45 -46.28
N MET A 14 16.30 -8.43 -47.14
CA MET A 14 15.07 -8.22 -47.93
C MET A 14 14.85 -9.28 -49.02
N SER A 15 15.89 -9.97 -49.51
CA SER A 15 15.70 -10.98 -50.57
C SER A 15 15.17 -12.33 -50.05
N GLN A 16 15.32 -12.64 -48.76
CA GLN A 16 14.74 -13.85 -48.17
C GLN A 16 13.30 -13.65 -47.68
N ILE A 17 12.90 -12.42 -47.38
CA ILE A 17 11.51 -12.09 -47.03
C ILE A 17 10.59 -12.16 -48.26
N LEU A 18 11.10 -11.78 -49.44
CA LEU A 18 10.36 -11.85 -50.71
C LEU A 18 10.16 -13.27 -51.27
N LEU A 19 10.96 -14.25 -50.82
CA LEU A 19 10.83 -15.65 -51.24
C LEU A 19 9.83 -16.46 -50.38
N ALA A 20 9.50 -15.98 -49.18
CA ALA A 20 8.48 -16.61 -48.33
C ALA A 20 7.05 -16.17 -48.67
N GLN A 21 6.86 -15.08 -49.42
CA GLN A 21 5.54 -14.60 -49.85
C GLN A 21 5.00 -15.30 -51.11
N ALA A 22 5.74 -16.22 -51.72
CA ALA A 22 5.34 -16.91 -52.96
C ALA A 22 4.77 -18.32 -52.77
N ALA A 23 4.63 -18.81 -51.53
CA ALA A 23 4.00 -20.11 -51.24
C ALA A 23 2.65 -19.86 -50.54
N GLY A 24 1.58 -19.97 -51.31
CA GLY A 24 0.23 -19.56 -50.94
C GLY A 24 -0.36 -20.19 -49.70
N ASN A 25 -1.10 -19.38 -48.95
CA ASN A 25 -2.27 -19.79 -48.19
C ASN A 25 -3.18 -18.57 -47.95
N ASP A 26 -3.97 -18.21 -48.96
CA ASP A 26 -4.89 -17.06 -49.02
C ASP A 26 -6.16 -17.22 -48.15
N ALA A 27 -6.04 -17.71 -46.92
CA ALA A 27 -7.18 -17.89 -46.01
C ALA A 27 -7.07 -17.17 -44.64
N ALA A 28 -6.01 -16.38 -44.41
CA ALA A 28 -5.72 -15.84 -43.06
C ALA A 28 -5.78 -14.30 -42.93
N ILE A 29 -6.24 -13.56 -43.94
CA ILE A 29 -6.22 -12.08 -43.93
C ILE A 29 -7.57 -11.44 -43.52
N ALA A 30 -8.59 -12.23 -43.17
CA ALA A 30 -9.91 -11.70 -42.78
C ALA A 30 -10.42 -12.27 -41.44
N SER A 31 -9.85 -11.84 -40.31
CA SER A 31 -10.57 -11.77 -39.01
C SER A 31 -9.70 -11.08 -37.95
N GLY A 32 -9.90 -9.78 -37.73
CA GLY A 32 -9.42 -9.09 -36.54
C GLY A 32 -10.12 -9.66 -35.29
N LEU A 33 -9.35 -9.80 -34.19
CA LEU A 33 -9.76 -10.30 -32.87
C LEU A 33 -10.12 -11.81 -32.81
N ARG A 34 -9.13 -12.68 -33.01
CA ARG A 34 -9.12 -14.00 -32.34
C ARG A 34 -8.43 -13.84 -30.99
N GLY A 35 -9.00 -14.44 -29.96
CA GLY A 35 -8.38 -14.53 -28.64
C GLY A 35 -6.94 -15.02 -28.75
N LEU A 36 -6.03 -14.36 -28.03
CA LEU A 36 -4.65 -14.77 -27.91
C LEU A 36 -4.62 -16.14 -27.20
N ASN A 37 -4.73 -17.21 -27.98
CA ASN A 37 -4.78 -18.57 -27.45
C ASN A 37 -3.48 -18.86 -26.71
N ILE A 38 -3.61 -19.22 -25.44
CA ILE A 38 -2.52 -19.77 -24.63
C ILE A 38 -2.38 -21.25 -25.01
N PRO A 39 -1.19 -21.74 -25.37
CA PRO A 39 -0.98 -23.16 -25.64
C PRO A 39 -1.38 -24.04 -24.45
N ALA A 40 -2.10 -25.14 -24.72
CA ALA A 40 -2.60 -26.03 -23.67
C ALA A 40 -1.49 -26.76 -22.89
N ASN A 41 -0.28 -26.81 -23.44
CA ASN A 41 0.88 -27.45 -22.84
C ASN A 41 1.71 -26.51 -21.94
N CYS A 42 1.29 -25.25 -21.78
CA CYS A 42 1.92 -24.33 -20.84
C CYS A 42 1.97 -24.92 -19.42
N LYS A 43 3.08 -24.66 -18.76
CA LYS A 43 3.39 -24.98 -17.37
C LYS A 43 3.36 -23.72 -16.53
N ASN A 44 3.49 -23.88 -15.23
CA ASN A 44 3.67 -22.83 -14.25
C ASN A 44 5.04 -22.92 -13.57
N TYR A 45 6.07 -23.44 -14.24
CA TYR A 45 7.42 -23.55 -13.70
C TYR A 45 8.48 -23.28 -14.74
N ILE A 46 9.66 -22.85 -14.28
CA ILE A 46 10.90 -22.81 -15.06
C ILE A 46 11.81 -23.98 -14.64
N ILE A 47 12.81 -24.31 -15.46
CA ILE A 47 13.87 -25.24 -15.08
C ILE A 47 15.08 -24.46 -14.55
N ALA A 48 15.55 -24.80 -13.36
CA ALA A 48 16.84 -24.34 -12.85
C ALA A 48 17.61 -25.51 -12.23
N ALA A 49 18.90 -25.63 -12.55
CA ALA A 49 19.72 -26.76 -12.11
C ALA A 49 19.11 -28.14 -12.47
N GLY A 50 18.43 -28.22 -13.60
CA GLY A 50 17.74 -29.42 -14.07
C GLY A 50 16.36 -29.67 -13.45
N GLU A 51 15.99 -28.95 -12.39
CA GLU A 51 14.77 -29.16 -11.60
C GLU A 51 13.69 -28.10 -11.89
N PRO A 52 12.39 -28.44 -11.76
CA PRO A 52 11.31 -27.48 -11.92
C PRO A 52 11.16 -26.56 -10.69
N HIS A 53 11.01 -25.26 -10.95
CA HIS A 53 10.74 -24.22 -9.95
C HIS A 53 9.50 -23.43 -10.32
N THR A 54 8.48 -23.47 -9.46
CA THR A 54 7.17 -22.86 -9.71
C THR A 54 7.25 -21.34 -9.85
N ILE A 55 6.54 -20.81 -10.84
CA ILE A 55 6.24 -19.40 -11.09
C ILE A 55 4.72 -19.28 -11.17
N ASP A 56 4.09 -18.92 -10.04
CA ASP A 56 2.64 -18.96 -9.89
C ASP A 56 1.91 -18.11 -10.93
N GLY A 57 0.92 -18.72 -11.59
CA GLY A 57 0.05 -18.07 -12.57
C GLY A 57 0.73 -17.67 -13.90
N ALA A 58 1.97 -18.09 -14.13
CA ALA A 58 2.66 -17.87 -15.41
C ALA A 58 2.33 -18.98 -16.43
N ASN A 59 2.38 -18.64 -17.71
CA ASN A 59 2.23 -19.57 -18.82
C ASN A 59 3.59 -19.82 -19.47
N ILE A 60 4.22 -20.95 -19.16
CA ILE A 60 5.62 -21.24 -19.50
C ILE A 60 5.73 -22.48 -20.39
N ILE A 61 6.50 -22.40 -21.47
CA ILE A 61 6.95 -23.56 -22.23
C ILE A 61 8.45 -23.66 -22.03
N THR A 62 8.93 -24.74 -21.44
CA THR A 62 10.36 -24.91 -21.19
C THR A 62 11.07 -25.51 -22.39
N PHE A 63 12.39 -25.38 -22.45
CA PHE A 63 13.21 -26.03 -23.49
C PHE A 63 13.07 -27.57 -23.49
N LYS A 64 12.54 -28.18 -22.41
CA LYS A 64 12.24 -29.61 -22.33
C LYS A 64 10.87 -29.99 -22.91
N ASP A 65 9.99 -29.01 -23.11
CA ASP A 65 8.63 -29.21 -23.63
C ASP A 65 8.59 -29.09 -25.17
N ASP A 66 7.48 -29.45 -25.81
CA ASP A 66 7.27 -29.28 -27.26
C ASP A 66 6.50 -27.98 -27.54
N PRO A 67 6.96 -27.05 -28.40
CA PRO A 67 8.20 -27.10 -29.15
C PRO A 67 9.44 -26.90 -28.27
N SER A 68 10.44 -27.75 -28.47
CA SER A 68 11.70 -27.70 -27.70
C SER A 68 12.65 -26.66 -28.30
N TRP A 69 12.68 -25.48 -27.69
CA TRP A 69 13.61 -24.39 -28.04
C TRP A 69 14.80 -24.40 -27.10
N ASP A 70 15.66 -25.41 -27.25
CA ASP A 70 16.80 -25.68 -26.37
C ASP A 70 18.11 -25.16 -26.97
N PHE A 71 18.66 -24.07 -26.42
CA PHE A 71 19.95 -23.53 -26.84
C PHE A 71 21.14 -24.40 -26.38
N GLU A 72 21.01 -25.22 -25.32
CA GLU A 72 22.10 -26.09 -24.83
C GLU A 72 22.37 -27.27 -25.77
N ARG A 73 21.33 -27.74 -26.46
CA ARG A 73 21.43 -28.84 -27.44
C ARG A 73 21.85 -28.39 -28.83
N LEU A 74 22.09 -27.09 -29.02
CA LEU A 74 22.35 -26.49 -30.31
C LEU A 74 23.71 -25.80 -30.34
N ASN A 75 24.32 -25.80 -31.53
CA ASN A 75 25.49 -24.99 -31.82
C ASN A 75 25.13 -23.91 -32.83
N GLY A 76 25.65 -22.71 -32.61
CA GLY A 76 25.62 -21.62 -33.59
C GLY A 76 26.74 -21.78 -34.61
N PRO A 77 26.76 -20.93 -35.66
CA PRO A 77 27.83 -20.95 -36.67
C PRO A 77 29.25 -20.80 -36.10
N GLU A 78 29.40 -20.12 -34.96
CA GLU A 78 30.71 -19.81 -34.36
C GLU A 78 30.99 -20.57 -33.05
N GLY A 79 30.15 -21.54 -32.67
CA GLY A 79 30.37 -22.38 -31.49
C GLY A 79 29.14 -22.56 -30.60
N ASN A 80 29.39 -22.87 -29.32
CA ASN A 80 28.35 -23.12 -28.33
C ASN A 80 27.51 -21.86 -28.11
N LEU A 81 26.20 -22.03 -27.97
CA LEU A 81 25.26 -20.95 -27.69
C LEU A 81 25.13 -20.65 -26.19
N VAL A 82 25.52 -21.61 -25.35
CA VAL A 82 25.39 -21.55 -23.89
C VAL A 82 26.70 -22.03 -23.27
N ASP A 83 27.15 -21.38 -22.19
CA ASP A 83 28.26 -21.86 -21.38
C ASP A 83 27.76 -22.39 -20.02
N GLY A 84 28.27 -23.54 -19.61
CA GLY A 84 28.03 -24.10 -18.28
C GLY A 84 28.86 -23.43 -17.19
N ARG A 85 29.89 -22.66 -17.56
CA ARG A 85 30.84 -22.00 -16.66
C ARG A 85 30.47 -20.53 -16.49
N ARG A 86 29.37 -20.30 -15.79
CA ARG A 86 28.87 -18.96 -15.47
C ARG A 86 29.80 -18.15 -14.55
N ILE A 87 30.76 -18.79 -13.87
CA ILE A 87 31.66 -18.13 -12.90
C ILE A 87 33.02 -17.84 -13.55
N PRO A 88 33.39 -16.56 -13.75
CA PRO A 88 34.69 -16.21 -14.34
C PRO A 88 35.86 -16.86 -13.59
N GLY A 89 36.75 -17.54 -14.33
CA GLY A 89 37.95 -18.16 -13.78
C GLY A 89 37.76 -19.52 -13.10
N LYS A 90 36.52 -20.02 -12.93
CA LYS A 90 36.28 -21.42 -12.54
C LYS A 90 36.18 -22.32 -13.76
N VAL A 91 36.87 -23.46 -13.70
CA VAL A 91 36.84 -24.49 -14.75
C VAL A 91 35.57 -25.35 -14.63
N ASP A 92 35.01 -25.45 -13.43
CA ASP A 92 33.87 -26.29 -13.14
C ASP A 92 32.54 -25.68 -13.59
N ILE A 93 31.71 -26.53 -14.17
CA ILE A 93 30.33 -26.22 -14.57
C ILE A 93 29.48 -26.00 -13.31
N VAL A 94 28.66 -24.96 -13.30
CA VAL A 94 27.68 -24.71 -12.22
C VAL A 94 26.62 -25.82 -12.24
N LYS A 95 26.35 -26.43 -11.08
CA LYS A 95 25.45 -27.59 -10.98
C LYS A 95 24.22 -27.32 -10.13
N THR A 96 24.27 -26.33 -9.25
CA THR A 96 23.20 -26.04 -8.30
C THR A 96 22.76 -24.57 -8.36
N VAL A 97 21.53 -24.31 -7.93
CA VAL A 97 21.01 -22.94 -7.76
C VAL A 97 21.88 -22.14 -6.79
N ALA A 98 22.29 -22.75 -5.67
CA ALA A 98 23.11 -22.10 -4.65
C ALA A 98 24.45 -21.58 -5.21
N GLU A 99 25.11 -22.36 -6.07
CA GLU A 99 26.35 -21.94 -6.74
C GLU A 99 26.11 -20.77 -7.72
N ALA A 100 24.96 -20.76 -8.42
CA ALA A 100 24.60 -19.69 -9.34
C ALA A 100 24.17 -18.41 -8.59
N GLN A 101 23.49 -18.53 -7.46
CA GLN A 101 22.87 -17.45 -6.70
C GLN A 101 23.85 -16.35 -6.27
N ASP A 102 25.13 -16.69 -6.08
CA ASP A 102 26.16 -15.70 -5.75
C ASP A 102 26.59 -14.82 -6.92
N VAL A 103 26.39 -15.30 -8.15
CA VAL A 103 26.82 -14.64 -9.38
C VAL A 103 25.66 -13.94 -10.09
N VAL A 104 24.47 -14.54 -10.08
CA VAL A 104 23.29 -13.95 -10.71
C VAL A 104 22.77 -12.78 -9.87
N LYS A 105 22.98 -11.57 -10.37
CA LYS A 105 22.67 -10.32 -9.68
C LYS A 105 21.75 -9.40 -10.48
N GLY A 106 21.52 -9.71 -11.76
CA GLY A 106 20.70 -8.85 -12.61
C GLY A 106 19.88 -9.60 -13.66
N VAL A 107 18.99 -8.84 -14.28
CA VAL A 107 18.18 -9.25 -15.43
C VAL A 107 18.39 -8.22 -16.53
N LEU A 108 18.64 -8.67 -17.75
CA LEU A 108 18.85 -7.82 -18.92
C LEU A 108 17.68 -7.99 -19.89
N ILE A 109 16.95 -6.91 -20.13
CA ILE A 109 15.76 -6.89 -20.98
C ILE A 109 16.12 -6.42 -22.38
N HIS A 110 15.71 -7.21 -23.36
CA HIS A 110 15.95 -6.99 -24.78
C HIS A 110 14.63 -6.81 -25.54
N ALA A 111 14.65 -5.96 -26.56
CA ALA A 111 13.65 -5.96 -27.62
C ALA A 111 14.18 -6.84 -28.75
N ASP A 112 13.47 -7.92 -29.10
CA ASP A 112 14.00 -8.85 -30.09
C ASP A 112 13.84 -8.38 -31.55
N ILE A 113 12.97 -7.40 -31.82
CA ILE A 113 12.72 -6.87 -33.17
C ILE A 113 12.24 -7.96 -34.15
N THR A 114 11.53 -8.96 -33.64
CA THR A 114 10.96 -10.07 -34.39
C THR A 114 9.43 -10.12 -34.25
N PRO A 115 8.73 -10.81 -35.17
CA PRO A 115 7.27 -10.91 -35.12
C PRO A 115 6.74 -11.79 -33.99
N ASP A 116 7.50 -12.79 -33.51
CA ASP A 116 7.11 -13.74 -32.47
C ASP A 116 8.35 -14.40 -31.83
N ALA A 117 8.16 -15.11 -30.72
CA ALA A 117 9.25 -15.73 -29.96
C ALA A 117 9.98 -16.84 -30.76
N ARG A 118 9.28 -17.50 -31.69
CA ARG A 118 9.88 -18.52 -32.57
C ARG A 118 10.92 -17.91 -33.51
N MET A 119 10.61 -16.75 -34.08
CA MET A 119 11.53 -16.02 -34.94
C MET A 119 12.71 -15.47 -34.12
N CYS A 120 12.44 -14.94 -32.91
CA CYS A 120 13.49 -14.55 -31.96
C CYS A 120 14.51 -15.69 -31.74
N PHE A 121 14.04 -16.88 -31.38
CA PHE A 121 14.88 -18.06 -31.20
C PHE A 121 15.76 -18.37 -32.44
N ASN A 122 15.16 -18.39 -33.63
CA ASN A 122 15.88 -18.69 -34.87
C ASN A 122 16.94 -17.62 -35.20
N VAL A 123 16.63 -16.35 -34.97
CA VAL A 123 17.56 -15.24 -35.20
C VAL A 123 18.74 -15.31 -34.24
N LEU A 124 18.49 -15.49 -32.93
CA LEU A 124 19.56 -15.62 -31.93
C LEU A 124 20.50 -16.78 -32.28
N LYS A 125 19.94 -17.97 -32.54
CA LYS A 125 20.69 -19.15 -32.98
C LYS A 125 21.57 -18.87 -34.20
N SER A 126 21.02 -18.22 -35.23
CA SER A 126 21.74 -17.93 -36.47
C SER A 126 22.92 -16.96 -36.30
N ARG A 127 22.93 -16.20 -35.19
CA ARG A 127 23.94 -15.21 -34.86
C ARG A 127 24.92 -15.67 -33.78
N THR A 128 24.86 -16.96 -33.40
CA THR A 128 25.59 -17.50 -32.25
C THR A 128 25.28 -16.76 -30.95
N LEU A 129 24.02 -16.37 -30.77
CA LEU A 129 23.50 -15.74 -29.54
C LEU A 129 22.44 -16.64 -28.90
N SER A 130 22.15 -16.39 -27.63
CA SER A 130 21.10 -17.11 -26.90
C SER A 130 20.51 -16.23 -25.81
N THR A 131 19.39 -16.65 -25.25
CA THR A 131 18.73 -15.97 -24.13
C THR A 131 18.10 -17.00 -23.20
N HIS A 132 17.81 -16.60 -21.96
CA HIS A 132 17.18 -17.52 -21.01
C HIS A 132 15.68 -17.59 -21.23
N PHE A 133 15.04 -16.46 -21.49
CA PHE A 133 13.60 -16.37 -21.65
C PHE A 133 13.22 -15.50 -22.84
N MET A 134 12.17 -15.90 -23.55
CA MET A 134 11.53 -15.12 -24.61
C MET A 134 10.06 -14.92 -24.24
N ILE A 135 9.54 -13.70 -24.29
CA ILE A 135 8.13 -13.39 -23.96
C ILE A 135 7.40 -12.93 -25.21
N ASP A 136 6.45 -13.76 -25.66
CA ASP A 136 5.63 -13.51 -26.84
C ASP A 136 4.50 -12.50 -26.54
N TRP A 137 3.87 -11.98 -27.58
CA TRP A 137 2.79 -10.97 -27.50
C TRP A 137 1.60 -11.38 -26.63
N ASN A 138 1.34 -12.68 -26.49
CA ASN A 138 0.26 -13.21 -25.65
C ASN A 138 0.68 -13.46 -24.19
N GLY A 139 1.91 -13.11 -23.80
CA GLY A 139 2.43 -13.35 -22.45
C GLY A 139 2.91 -14.79 -22.20
N VAL A 140 2.99 -15.64 -23.22
CA VAL A 140 3.64 -16.95 -23.07
C VAL A 140 5.15 -16.76 -22.96
N ILE A 141 5.74 -17.36 -21.94
CA ILE A 141 7.17 -17.35 -21.68
C ILE A 141 7.76 -18.64 -22.25
N TYR A 142 8.73 -18.53 -23.15
CA TYR A 142 9.51 -19.64 -23.63
C TYR A 142 10.89 -19.62 -22.96
N GLN A 143 11.23 -20.66 -22.21
CA GLN A 143 12.55 -20.79 -21.62
C GLN A 143 13.51 -21.47 -22.59
N GLY A 144 14.59 -20.78 -22.98
CA GLY A 144 15.55 -21.23 -23.98
C GLY A 144 16.72 -22.07 -23.46
N THR A 145 17.07 -21.93 -22.18
CA THR A 145 18.18 -22.65 -21.52
C THR A 145 17.92 -22.71 -20.01
N ASP A 146 18.60 -23.60 -19.30
CA ASP A 146 18.53 -23.65 -17.83
C ASP A 146 19.00 -22.34 -17.19
N ALA A 147 18.25 -21.83 -16.20
CA ALA A 147 18.50 -20.54 -15.56
C ALA A 147 19.87 -20.43 -14.84
N ILE A 148 20.51 -21.56 -14.51
CA ILE A 148 21.87 -21.56 -13.91
C ILE A 148 22.99 -21.46 -14.96
N ARG A 149 22.67 -21.60 -16.25
CA ARG A 149 23.63 -21.52 -17.35
C ARG A 149 23.84 -20.09 -17.79
N GLU A 150 24.93 -19.84 -18.49
CA GLU A 150 25.19 -18.56 -19.11
C GLU A 150 24.72 -18.54 -20.56
N ALA A 151 23.80 -17.64 -20.86
CA ALA A 151 23.41 -17.32 -22.24
C ALA A 151 24.25 -16.17 -22.82
N ALA A 152 24.37 -16.13 -24.14
CA ALA A 152 25.11 -15.11 -24.88
C ALA A 152 24.17 -13.98 -25.34
N HIS A 153 23.86 -13.04 -24.43
CA HIS A 153 22.86 -11.97 -24.68
C HIS A 153 23.35 -10.54 -24.35
N GLY A 154 24.17 -10.37 -23.32
CA GLY A 154 24.64 -9.08 -22.81
C GLY A 154 26.09 -8.74 -23.16
N GLY A 155 26.76 -9.50 -24.02
CA GLY A 155 28.18 -9.29 -24.34
C GLY A 155 28.47 -7.95 -25.02
N GLY A 156 29.52 -7.24 -24.56
CA GLY A 156 30.00 -6.01 -25.17
C GLY A 156 31.26 -5.46 -24.50
N LYS A 157 32.28 -5.08 -25.30
CA LYS A 157 33.56 -4.53 -24.77
C LYS A 157 33.40 -3.17 -24.10
N GLU A 158 32.35 -2.44 -24.46
CA GLU A 158 32.04 -1.09 -23.97
C GLU A 158 31.02 -1.11 -22.82
N ASN A 159 30.71 -2.28 -22.27
CA ASN A 159 29.78 -2.36 -21.16
C ASN A 159 30.36 -1.72 -19.89
N THR A 160 29.54 -0.98 -19.13
CA THR A 160 29.95 -0.39 -17.84
C THR A 160 30.39 -1.45 -16.84
N LEU A 161 29.64 -2.56 -16.78
CA LEU A 161 30.08 -3.78 -16.13
C LEU A 161 30.46 -4.81 -17.20
N LYS A 162 31.75 -5.16 -17.23
CA LYS A 162 32.26 -6.16 -18.17
C LYS A 162 31.57 -7.51 -17.96
N ASP A 163 31.46 -8.25 -19.06
CA ASP A 163 31.00 -9.63 -19.10
C ASP A 163 29.61 -9.87 -18.49
N ALA A 164 28.65 -9.04 -18.91
CA ALA A 164 27.26 -9.06 -18.42
C ALA A 164 26.57 -10.43 -18.50
N ASN A 165 26.95 -11.27 -19.47
CA ASN A 165 26.42 -12.63 -19.61
C ASN A 165 26.52 -13.46 -18.31
N HIS A 166 27.65 -13.36 -17.58
CA HIS A 166 27.90 -14.19 -16.41
C HIS A 166 26.97 -13.87 -15.23
N TRP A 167 26.63 -12.60 -15.03
CA TRP A 167 25.91 -12.13 -13.85
C TRP A 167 24.44 -11.76 -14.11
N THR A 168 23.97 -11.89 -15.36
CA THR A 168 22.59 -11.56 -15.74
C THR A 168 21.78 -12.75 -16.26
N ILE A 169 20.46 -12.60 -16.18
CA ILE A 169 19.48 -13.40 -16.91
C ILE A 169 18.95 -12.55 -18.08
N GLY A 170 19.19 -12.99 -19.31
CA GLY A 170 18.59 -12.41 -20.52
C GLY A 170 17.11 -12.74 -20.69
N ILE A 171 16.31 -11.71 -20.97
CA ILE A 171 14.90 -11.80 -21.32
C ILE A 171 14.65 -11.01 -22.61
N ASP A 172 14.29 -11.71 -23.67
CA ASP A 172 13.94 -11.12 -24.96
C ASP A 172 12.42 -10.98 -25.09
N MET A 173 11.94 -9.78 -25.38
CA MET A 173 10.53 -9.50 -25.50
C MET A 173 10.20 -9.06 -26.92
N ASN A 174 9.12 -9.62 -27.48
CA ASN A 174 8.68 -9.23 -28.81
C ASN A 174 8.30 -7.74 -28.82
N CYS A 175 9.03 -6.95 -29.62
CA CYS A 175 8.78 -5.53 -29.83
C CYS A 175 9.48 -5.01 -31.08
N MET A 176 8.77 -4.24 -31.91
CA MET A 176 9.32 -3.61 -33.12
C MET A 176 9.81 -2.18 -32.84
N LEU A 177 11.08 -1.89 -33.13
CA LEU A 177 11.69 -0.55 -32.97
C LEU A 177 12.39 -0.06 -34.24
N VAL A 178 12.40 1.26 -34.46
CA VAL A 178 13.08 1.90 -35.60
C VAL A 178 13.75 3.24 -35.20
N LYS A 179 14.88 3.59 -35.83
CA LYS A 179 15.56 4.88 -35.62
C LYS A 179 14.80 6.02 -36.31
N MET A 180 14.72 7.20 -35.70
CA MET A 180 14.02 8.39 -36.23
C MET A 180 14.76 9.14 -37.37
N THR A 181 15.65 8.49 -38.11
CA THR A 181 16.43 9.14 -39.18
C THR A 181 15.81 8.99 -40.58
N GLY A 182 14.50 8.72 -40.69
CA GLY A 182 13.74 8.63 -41.95
C GLY A 182 12.24 8.31 -41.78
N ASP A 183 11.51 8.12 -42.88
CA ASP A 183 10.03 7.91 -42.91
C ASP A 183 9.56 6.53 -42.39
N GLY A 184 10.48 5.71 -41.88
CA GLY A 184 10.21 4.36 -41.42
C GLY A 184 9.23 4.35 -40.24
N LYS A 185 8.09 3.67 -40.40
CA LYS A 185 7.20 3.30 -39.30
C LYS A 185 7.59 1.91 -38.79
N PRO A 186 7.61 1.65 -37.47
CA PRO A 186 7.74 0.29 -36.98
C PRO A 186 6.53 -0.49 -37.53
N SER A 187 6.78 -1.53 -38.33
CA SER A 187 5.71 -2.25 -39.00
C SER A 187 4.84 -2.97 -37.96
N GLY A 188 3.54 -2.69 -37.94
CA GLY A 188 2.60 -3.31 -37.03
C GLY A 188 2.32 -4.76 -37.44
N SER A 189 3.03 -5.72 -36.85
CA SER A 189 2.69 -7.14 -36.98
C SER A 189 1.46 -7.54 -36.14
N GLN A 190 1.02 -6.69 -35.20
CA GLN A 190 -0.21 -6.93 -34.42
C GLN A 190 -0.93 -5.63 -33.99
N GLY A 191 -1.68 -5.01 -34.90
CA GLY A 191 -2.68 -3.96 -34.61
C GLY A 191 -2.15 -2.52 -34.49
N ASP A 192 -3.09 -1.57 -34.45
CA ASP A 192 -2.83 -0.15 -34.18
C ASP A 192 -2.44 0.02 -32.70
N ARG A 193 -1.15 -0.15 -32.42
CA ARG A 193 -0.58 0.09 -31.09
C ARG A 193 0.06 1.47 -31.03
N ARG A 194 0.00 2.08 -29.84
CA ARG A 194 0.63 3.36 -29.56
C ARG A 194 2.13 3.27 -29.91
N VAL A 195 2.60 4.26 -30.64
CA VAL A 195 4.02 4.50 -30.90
C VAL A 195 4.56 5.39 -29.79
N PHE A 196 5.69 5.01 -29.25
CA PHE A 196 6.40 5.73 -28.20
C PHE A 196 7.69 6.30 -28.75
N GLU A 197 8.10 7.45 -28.23
CA GLU A 197 9.24 8.22 -28.66
C GLU A 197 10.06 8.65 -27.44
N ALA A 198 11.38 8.48 -27.50
CA ALA A 198 12.28 8.89 -26.42
C ALA A 198 13.69 9.12 -26.96
N THR A 199 14.47 9.92 -26.23
CA THR A 199 15.92 10.03 -26.42
C THR A 199 16.61 8.97 -25.57
N ILE A 200 17.43 8.12 -26.19
CA ILE A 200 18.23 7.09 -25.51
C ILE A 200 19.68 7.27 -25.95
N ASN A 201 20.61 7.38 -24.99
CA ASN A 201 22.02 7.66 -25.27
C ASN A 201 22.23 8.88 -26.19
N GLY A 202 21.45 9.96 -25.95
CA GLY A 202 21.51 11.20 -26.74
C GLY A 202 20.86 11.14 -28.13
N GLU A 203 20.33 9.98 -28.56
CA GLU A 203 19.76 9.79 -29.89
C GLU A 203 18.24 9.56 -29.85
N PRO A 204 17.45 10.09 -30.81
CA PRO A 204 16.01 9.93 -30.82
C PRO A 204 15.57 8.59 -31.45
N TRP A 205 14.70 7.88 -30.74
CA TRP A 205 14.17 6.57 -31.13
C TRP A 205 12.65 6.51 -31.06
N ARG A 206 12.06 5.59 -31.82
CA ARG A 206 10.64 5.23 -31.74
C ARG A 206 10.43 3.72 -31.73
N SER A 207 9.46 3.24 -30.97
CA SER A 207 9.02 1.84 -31.01
C SER A 207 7.52 1.71 -30.74
N ILE A 208 6.95 0.56 -31.05
CA ILE A 208 5.60 0.22 -30.57
C ILE A 208 5.65 -0.14 -29.07
N GLY A 209 4.52 -0.03 -28.39
CA GLY A 209 4.37 -0.48 -27.00
C GLY A 209 4.32 -2.00 -26.85
N TYR A 210 4.77 -2.48 -25.70
CA TYR A 210 4.59 -3.86 -25.24
C TYR A 210 3.14 -4.09 -24.77
N THR A 211 2.69 -5.35 -24.78
CA THR A 211 1.32 -5.73 -24.41
C THR A 211 1.15 -5.90 -22.89
N ASP A 212 -0.09 -5.86 -22.42
CA ASP A 212 -0.40 -6.14 -21.01
C ASP A 212 -0.02 -7.56 -20.59
N ALA A 213 -0.24 -8.53 -21.46
CA ALA A 213 0.12 -9.92 -21.20
C ALA A 213 1.64 -10.11 -21.06
N GLN A 214 2.44 -9.36 -21.84
CA GLN A 214 3.90 -9.35 -21.69
C GLN A 214 4.35 -8.77 -20.35
N TYR A 215 3.74 -7.69 -19.87
CA TYR A 215 4.06 -7.12 -18.57
C TYR A 215 3.69 -8.06 -17.42
N ASP A 216 2.49 -8.66 -17.44
CA ASP A 216 2.05 -9.64 -16.45
C ASP A 216 3.00 -10.85 -16.38
N ALA A 217 3.38 -11.40 -17.54
CA ALA A 217 4.34 -12.49 -17.64
C ALA A 217 5.73 -12.09 -17.11
N LEU A 218 6.23 -10.90 -17.48
CA LEU A 218 7.52 -10.39 -17.03
C LEU A 218 7.56 -10.22 -15.51
N VAL A 219 6.51 -9.66 -14.91
CA VAL A 219 6.43 -9.42 -13.45
C VAL A 219 6.44 -10.73 -12.67
N LYS A 220 5.66 -11.73 -13.12
CA LYS A 220 5.65 -13.08 -12.53
C LYS A 220 7.03 -13.72 -12.62
N LEU A 221 7.66 -13.66 -13.79
CA LEU A 221 8.99 -14.21 -14.02
C LEU A 221 10.05 -13.53 -13.14
N LEU A 222 10.07 -12.19 -13.07
CA LEU A 222 11.01 -11.43 -12.26
C LEU A 222 10.89 -11.76 -10.77
N ARG A 223 9.66 -11.88 -10.25
CA ARG A 223 9.42 -12.28 -8.85
C ARG A 223 9.92 -13.70 -8.57
N GLY A 224 9.66 -14.65 -9.46
CA GLY A 224 10.16 -16.01 -9.30
C GLY A 224 11.68 -16.11 -9.44
N LEU A 225 12.29 -15.35 -10.35
CA LEU A 225 13.74 -15.25 -10.47
C LEU A 225 14.37 -14.63 -9.21
N LYS A 226 13.74 -13.65 -8.57
CA LYS A 226 14.18 -13.10 -7.28
C LYS A 226 14.14 -14.13 -6.16
N GLN A 227 13.10 -14.96 -6.12
CA GLN A 227 13.00 -16.05 -5.14
C GLN A 227 14.12 -17.08 -5.34
N LEU A 228 14.45 -17.38 -6.60
CA LEU A 228 15.50 -18.32 -6.96
C LEU A 228 16.91 -17.75 -6.76
N PHE A 229 17.11 -16.50 -7.14
CA PHE A 229 18.38 -15.77 -7.08
C PHE A 229 18.21 -14.53 -6.22
N SER A 230 18.37 -14.69 -4.90
CA SER A 230 18.05 -13.65 -3.91
C SER A 230 18.85 -12.36 -4.05
N LYS A 231 19.95 -12.34 -4.81
CA LYS A 231 20.78 -11.14 -5.03
C LYS A 231 20.29 -10.23 -6.15
N ILE A 232 19.29 -10.66 -6.94
CA ILE A 232 18.66 -9.77 -7.92
C ILE A 232 17.93 -8.66 -7.16
N VAL A 233 18.18 -7.40 -7.48
CA VAL A 233 17.39 -6.28 -6.96
C VAL A 233 16.31 -5.93 -7.99
N LEU A 234 15.03 -5.91 -7.59
CA LEU A 234 13.90 -5.67 -8.49
C LEU A 234 13.69 -4.16 -8.78
N MET A 235 14.77 -3.46 -9.06
CA MET A 235 14.78 -2.03 -9.38
C MET A 235 15.68 -1.75 -10.58
N PRO A 236 15.30 -0.85 -11.49
CA PRO A 236 16.19 -0.35 -12.53
C PRO A 236 17.13 0.76 -12.01
N PRO A 237 18.17 1.14 -12.77
CA PRO A 237 18.95 2.33 -12.50
C PRO A 237 18.09 3.60 -12.50
N ILE A 238 18.07 4.32 -11.38
CA ILE A 238 17.29 5.53 -11.18
C ILE A 238 18.22 6.71 -10.91
N GLY A 239 17.97 7.83 -11.59
CA GLY A 239 18.71 9.07 -11.43
C GLY A 239 18.28 9.87 -10.18
N PRO A 240 19.00 10.93 -9.83
CA PRO A 240 18.64 11.82 -8.72
C PRO A 240 17.24 12.45 -8.83
N ASP A 241 16.72 12.58 -10.06
CA ASP A 241 15.39 13.08 -10.37
C ASP A 241 14.27 12.03 -10.19
N LYS A 242 14.62 10.84 -9.68
CA LYS A 242 13.73 9.69 -9.49
C LYS A 242 13.12 9.18 -10.81
N GLN A 243 13.81 9.37 -11.93
CA GLN A 243 13.46 8.78 -13.22
C GLN A 243 14.43 7.65 -13.55
N VAL A 244 14.00 6.70 -14.39
CA VAL A 244 14.92 5.70 -14.94
C VAL A 244 15.89 6.40 -15.87
N LEU A 245 17.19 6.13 -15.70
CA LEU A 245 18.24 6.71 -16.52
C LEU A 245 18.15 6.15 -17.94
N MET A 246 17.87 6.97 -18.94
CA MET A 246 17.70 6.51 -20.34
C MET A 246 19.02 6.49 -21.12
N GLU A 247 20.12 6.17 -20.44
CA GLU A 247 21.47 6.21 -20.99
C GLU A 247 22.39 5.20 -20.31
N GLN A 248 23.55 4.96 -20.92
CA GLN A 248 24.61 4.16 -20.31
C GLN A 248 25.01 4.78 -18.97
N THR A 249 24.99 3.98 -17.92
CA THR A 249 25.20 4.45 -16.56
C THR A 249 26.10 3.51 -15.77
N GLU A 250 26.73 4.06 -14.73
CA GLU A 250 27.47 3.28 -13.76
C GLU A 250 26.47 2.49 -12.89
N ILE A 251 26.71 1.19 -12.77
CA ILE A 251 25.76 0.28 -12.14
C ILE A 251 26.23 -0.09 -10.74
N ASP A 252 25.37 0.22 -9.77
CA ASP A 252 25.46 -0.27 -8.41
C ASP A 252 24.50 -1.46 -8.25
N LEU A 253 25.06 -2.68 -8.29
CA LEU A 253 24.30 -3.94 -8.20
C LEU A 253 23.63 -4.15 -6.84
N GLU A 254 24.00 -3.37 -5.82
CA GLU A 254 23.30 -3.41 -4.52
C GLU A 254 21.99 -2.63 -4.55
N LYS A 255 21.85 -1.68 -5.50
CA LYS A 255 20.68 -0.79 -5.61
C LYS A 255 19.78 -1.11 -6.80
N CYS A 256 20.30 -1.74 -7.84
CA CYS A 256 19.53 -2.07 -9.03
C CYS A 256 19.93 -3.43 -9.61
N GLY A 257 18.98 -4.09 -10.25
CA GLY A 257 19.12 -5.43 -10.81
C GLY A 257 18.26 -5.68 -12.06
N ILE A 258 17.56 -4.67 -12.57
CA ILE A 258 16.77 -4.76 -13.82
C ILE A 258 17.32 -3.76 -14.82
N PHE A 259 17.84 -4.23 -15.95
CA PHE A 259 18.55 -3.39 -16.90
C PHE A 259 17.95 -3.48 -18.29
N GLY A 260 17.84 -2.34 -18.98
CA GLY A 260 17.89 -2.33 -20.43
C GLY A 260 19.34 -2.46 -20.87
N HIS A 261 19.55 -2.96 -22.08
CA HIS A 261 20.89 -3.09 -22.64
C HIS A 261 21.58 -1.75 -22.81
N PHE A 262 20.81 -0.68 -23.06
CA PHE A 262 21.33 0.68 -23.14
C PHE A 262 21.94 1.19 -21.83
N HIS A 263 21.52 0.67 -20.64
CA HIS A 263 22.14 1.04 -19.36
C HIS A 263 23.59 0.55 -19.27
N LEU A 264 23.87 -0.59 -19.92
CA LEU A 264 25.21 -1.17 -19.94
C LEU A 264 26.09 -0.57 -21.03
N ASN A 265 25.52 -0.26 -22.20
CA ASN A 265 26.29 0.03 -23.40
C ASN A 265 25.63 1.15 -24.23
N ALA A 266 26.36 2.25 -24.47
CA ALA A 266 25.85 3.42 -25.18
C ALA A 266 25.44 3.14 -26.64
N GLN A 267 25.98 2.08 -27.26
CA GLN A 267 25.65 1.69 -28.63
C GLN A 267 24.34 0.87 -28.72
N LYS A 268 23.77 0.50 -27.57
CA LYS A 268 22.54 -0.29 -27.46
C LYS A 268 21.36 0.60 -27.13
N ILE A 269 20.17 0.10 -27.46
CA ILE A 269 18.93 0.89 -27.39
C ILE A 269 17.76 0.11 -26.79
N ASP A 270 17.90 -1.21 -26.68
CA ASP A 270 16.90 -2.13 -26.20
C ASP A 270 16.75 -2.02 -24.67
N PRO A 271 15.52 -2.09 -24.13
CA PRO A 271 14.24 -2.48 -24.76
C PRO A 271 13.50 -1.37 -25.55
N GLY A 272 14.09 -0.18 -25.68
CA GLY A 272 13.58 0.92 -26.49
C GLY A 272 12.46 1.75 -25.84
N PRO A 273 11.99 2.80 -26.53
CA PRO A 273 11.07 3.80 -25.97
C PRO A 273 9.70 3.28 -25.52
N GLY A 274 9.22 2.19 -26.14
CA GLY A 274 7.92 1.58 -25.85
C GLY A 274 7.91 0.77 -24.57
N PHE A 275 9.07 0.53 -23.95
CA PHE A 275 9.16 -0.11 -22.66
C PHE A 275 8.85 0.90 -21.54
N GLU A 276 7.67 0.78 -20.97
CA GLU A 276 7.18 1.60 -19.88
C GLU A 276 7.80 1.17 -18.54
N TRP A 277 8.99 1.68 -18.22
CA TRP A 277 9.69 1.40 -16.96
C TRP A 277 8.87 1.72 -15.71
N THR A 278 8.15 2.84 -15.71
CA THR A 278 7.34 3.25 -14.56
C THR A 278 6.21 2.25 -14.28
N ARG A 279 5.62 1.68 -15.34
CA ARG A 279 4.62 0.61 -15.23
C ARG A 279 5.24 -0.63 -14.59
N LEU A 280 6.40 -1.06 -15.07
CA LEU A 280 7.10 -2.22 -14.50
C LEU A 280 7.39 -2.02 -13.01
N ILE A 281 7.91 -0.86 -12.62
CA ILE A 281 8.20 -0.54 -11.21
C ILE A 281 6.91 -0.61 -10.39
N ALA A 282 5.82 -0.01 -10.88
CA ALA A 282 4.52 -0.09 -10.23
C ALA A 282 4.05 -1.55 -10.08
N ASP A 283 4.17 -2.36 -11.14
CA ASP A 283 3.77 -3.77 -11.16
C ASP A 283 4.63 -4.67 -10.25
N LEU A 284 5.93 -4.40 -10.13
CA LEU A 284 6.80 -5.11 -9.20
C LEU A 284 6.51 -4.73 -7.75
N ASN A 285 6.28 -3.44 -7.50
CA ASN A 285 5.88 -2.91 -6.20
C ASN A 285 4.41 -3.22 -5.84
N ARG A 286 3.61 -3.77 -6.79
CA ARG A 286 2.21 -4.18 -6.58
C ARG A 286 2.10 -5.45 -5.73
N GLN A 287 2.34 -5.30 -4.43
CA GLN A 287 1.52 -5.95 -3.39
C GLN A 287 0.43 -4.98 -2.85
N ALA A 288 0.25 -3.80 -3.43
CA ALA A 288 0.06 -2.63 -2.59
C ALA A 288 -1.37 -2.34 -2.09
N ASN A 289 -2.45 -2.62 -2.84
CA ASN A 289 -3.77 -2.09 -2.48
C ASN A 289 -4.94 -2.91 -3.05
N SER A 290 -6.09 -2.89 -2.37
CA SER A 290 -7.34 -3.55 -2.77
C SER A 290 -8.51 -2.59 -2.59
N PHE A 291 -9.50 -2.64 -3.47
CA PHE A 291 -10.81 -2.10 -3.11
C PHE A 291 -11.41 -2.92 -1.95
N PRO A 292 -12.21 -2.29 -1.08
CA PRO A 292 -12.68 -2.94 0.14
C PRO A 292 -13.79 -3.98 -0.10
N VAL A 293 -14.44 -3.95 -1.25
CA VAL A 293 -15.52 -4.88 -1.64
C VAL A 293 -15.41 -5.17 -3.14
N ILE A 294 -16.25 -6.06 -3.69
CA ILE A 294 -16.34 -6.30 -5.13
C ILE A 294 -17.67 -5.76 -5.66
N LEU A 295 -17.65 -4.59 -6.31
CA LEU A 295 -18.84 -4.02 -6.96
C LEU A 295 -19.02 -4.48 -8.42
N GLU A 296 -17.92 -4.80 -9.10
CA GLU A 296 -17.90 -5.12 -10.52
C GLU A 296 -17.31 -6.51 -10.77
N ARG A 297 -17.85 -7.19 -11.77
CA ARG A 297 -17.38 -8.51 -12.21
C ARG A 297 -17.08 -8.51 -13.71
N ALA A 298 -16.14 -9.34 -14.13
CA ALA A 298 -15.91 -9.60 -15.54
C ALA A 298 -17.06 -10.41 -16.17
N LYS A 299 -17.12 -10.47 -17.50
CA LYS A 299 -18.17 -11.21 -18.23
C LYS A 299 -18.20 -12.71 -17.89
N ASP A 300 -17.08 -13.27 -17.43
CA ASP A 300 -16.95 -14.66 -16.98
C ASP A 300 -17.30 -14.83 -15.48
N GLY A 301 -17.81 -13.79 -14.82
CA GLY A 301 -18.23 -13.80 -13.42
C GLY A 301 -17.10 -13.56 -12.41
N LYS A 302 -15.84 -13.45 -12.86
CA LYS A 302 -14.71 -13.22 -11.96
C LYS A 302 -14.78 -11.83 -11.31
N PRO A 303 -14.41 -11.71 -10.03
CA PRO A 303 -14.36 -10.42 -9.34
C PRO A 303 -13.36 -9.48 -10.04
N LYS A 304 -13.72 -8.19 -10.17
CA LYS A 304 -12.79 -7.14 -10.57
C LYS A 304 -12.37 -6.33 -9.35
N ASN A 305 -11.07 -6.26 -9.15
CA ASN A 305 -10.39 -5.48 -8.12
C ASN A 305 -9.00 -5.03 -8.65
N ILE A 306 -8.28 -4.20 -7.92
CA ILE A 306 -6.99 -3.59 -8.30
C ILE A 306 -5.96 -4.65 -8.70
N ASP A 307 -5.96 -5.80 -8.02
CA ASP A 307 -5.08 -6.94 -8.30
C ASP A 307 -5.38 -7.66 -9.63
N THR A 308 -6.62 -7.56 -10.11
CA THR A 308 -7.08 -8.16 -11.38
C THR A 308 -7.14 -7.17 -12.55
N VAL A 309 -6.95 -5.87 -12.30
CA VAL A 309 -7.03 -4.80 -13.30
C VAL A 309 -5.72 -4.03 -13.35
N TYR A 310 -4.95 -4.25 -14.43
CA TYR A 310 -3.54 -3.82 -14.47
C TYR A 310 -3.33 -2.38 -14.94
N ALA A 311 -4.16 -1.85 -15.84
CA ALA A 311 -3.98 -0.50 -16.38
C ALA A 311 -4.56 0.57 -15.44
N GLU A 312 -3.82 1.67 -15.20
CA GLU A 312 -4.29 2.79 -14.36
C GLU A 312 -5.64 3.34 -14.84
N SER A 313 -5.81 3.53 -16.15
CA SER A 313 -7.08 3.99 -16.73
C SER A 313 -8.23 3.04 -16.43
N GLU A 314 -7.99 1.74 -16.40
CA GLU A 314 -9.02 0.74 -16.09
C GLU A 314 -9.30 0.65 -14.59
N VAL A 315 -8.29 0.83 -13.73
CA VAL A 315 -8.48 0.94 -12.28
C VAL A 315 -9.24 2.22 -11.93
N ARG A 316 -8.96 3.35 -12.59
CA ARG A 316 -9.73 4.60 -12.45
C ARG A 316 -11.17 4.42 -12.92
N LYS A 317 -11.40 3.76 -14.05
CA LYS A 317 -12.77 3.39 -14.49
C LYS A 317 -13.48 2.48 -13.50
N LEU A 318 -12.75 1.52 -12.91
CA LEU A 318 -13.29 0.65 -11.87
C LEU A 318 -13.65 1.45 -10.61
N ALA A 319 -12.84 2.44 -10.22
CA ALA A 319 -13.10 3.33 -9.09
C ALA A 319 -14.40 4.14 -9.26
N GLU A 320 -14.75 4.53 -10.50
CA GLU A 320 -16.04 5.21 -10.77
C GLU A 320 -17.25 4.36 -10.36
N ALA A 321 -17.15 3.02 -10.32
CA ALA A 321 -18.23 2.20 -9.77
C ALA A 321 -18.40 2.41 -8.26
N TYR A 322 -17.31 2.65 -7.52
CA TYR A 322 -17.34 2.94 -6.10
C TYR A 322 -17.86 4.35 -5.84
N PHE A 323 -17.40 5.35 -6.60
CA PHE A 323 -17.94 6.71 -6.49
C PHE A 323 -19.44 6.72 -6.77
N ARG A 324 -19.92 6.10 -7.85
CA ARG A 324 -21.36 6.00 -8.14
C ARG A 324 -22.14 5.26 -7.05
N ASN A 325 -21.57 4.23 -6.45
CA ASN A 325 -22.22 3.48 -5.37
C ASN A 325 -22.48 4.35 -4.12
N ILE A 326 -21.65 5.37 -3.90
CA ILE A 326 -21.74 6.31 -2.78
C ILE A 326 -22.61 7.52 -3.16
N GLU A 327 -22.40 8.07 -4.36
CA GLU A 327 -22.90 9.38 -4.78
C GLU A 327 -24.26 9.31 -5.50
N ASP A 328 -24.61 8.15 -6.07
CA ASP A 328 -25.88 7.88 -6.74
C ASP A 328 -26.41 6.48 -6.36
N PRO A 329 -26.86 6.29 -5.11
CA PRO A 329 -27.42 5.01 -4.69
C PRO A 329 -28.77 4.77 -5.39
N ASN A 330 -28.84 3.72 -6.21
CA ASN A 330 -30.03 3.35 -6.98
C ASN A 330 -31.29 3.06 -6.12
N ASP A 331 -31.10 2.74 -4.83
CA ASP A 331 -32.18 2.31 -3.93
C ASP A 331 -32.67 3.42 -2.98
N GLY A 332 -32.27 4.67 -3.20
CA GLY A 332 -32.69 5.83 -2.37
C GLY A 332 -32.09 5.85 -0.96
N ALA A 333 -31.25 4.88 -0.61
CA ALA A 333 -30.49 4.84 0.62
C ALA A 333 -29.29 5.77 0.53
N ILE A 334 -29.46 7.01 0.96
CA ILE A 334 -28.33 7.95 1.08
C ILE A 334 -27.59 7.57 2.36
N GLY A 335 -26.71 6.58 2.27
CA GLY A 335 -25.69 6.34 3.28
C GLY A 335 -24.67 7.48 3.28
N GLY A 336 -23.99 7.70 4.41
CA GLY A 336 -23.08 8.82 4.60
C GLY A 336 -22.05 8.98 3.48
N THR A 337 -22.03 10.16 2.87
CA THR A 337 -21.07 10.54 1.84
C THR A 337 -19.89 11.28 2.46
N PHE A 338 -18.69 11.14 1.89
CA PHE A 338 -17.56 11.96 2.32
C PHE A 338 -17.64 13.37 1.70
N PRO A 339 -17.38 14.45 2.46
CA PRO A 339 -17.16 14.52 3.91
C PRO A 339 -18.41 14.94 4.70
N ILE A 340 -19.59 14.99 4.07
CA ILE A 340 -20.84 15.44 4.69
C ILE A 340 -21.88 14.32 4.58
N GLY A 341 -22.44 13.89 5.71
CA GLY A 341 -23.51 12.90 5.74
C GLY A 341 -24.87 13.46 5.30
N SER A 342 -25.86 12.58 5.13
CA SER A 342 -27.24 12.92 4.72
C SER A 342 -27.94 13.95 5.63
N ASN A 343 -27.49 14.06 6.88
CA ASN A 343 -28.04 14.97 7.90
C ASN A 343 -27.26 16.29 8.03
N GLY A 344 -26.32 16.58 7.11
CA GLY A 344 -25.48 17.78 7.15
C GLY A 344 -24.38 17.76 8.21
N GLN A 345 -24.14 16.59 8.81
CA GLN A 345 -23.04 16.35 9.76
C GLN A 345 -21.74 16.07 9.01
N TRP A 346 -20.61 16.40 9.62
CA TRP A 346 -19.32 15.86 9.21
C TRP A 346 -19.38 14.33 9.21
N HIS A 347 -18.85 13.73 8.15
CA HIS A 347 -18.82 12.28 7.97
C HIS A 347 -17.42 11.86 7.54
N GLY A 348 -16.74 11.10 8.40
CA GLY A 348 -15.31 10.82 8.27
C GLY A 348 -14.94 9.82 7.15
N GLY A 349 -15.96 9.25 6.50
CA GLY A 349 -15.79 8.13 5.57
C GLY A 349 -16.86 8.03 4.50
N ILE A 350 -17.12 6.81 4.05
CA ILE A 350 -18.07 6.48 2.98
C ILE A 350 -18.89 5.25 3.35
N HIS A 351 -20.15 5.26 2.94
CA HIS A 351 -21.02 4.09 2.95
C HIS A 351 -21.00 3.39 1.58
N LEU A 352 -20.56 2.13 1.54
CA LEU A 352 -20.66 1.30 0.34
C LEU A 352 -21.85 0.34 0.46
N HIS A 353 -22.75 0.40 -0.52
CA HIS A 353 -24.00 -0.35 -0.55
C HIS A 353 -23.85 -1.62 -1.40
N LEU A 354 -24.05 -2.78 -0.77
CA LEU A 354 -23.99 -4.09 -1.40
C LEU A 354 -24.68 -5.12 -0.49
N PRO A 355 -25.06 -6.32 -0.99
CA PRO A 355 -25.80 -7.29 -0.19
C PRO A 355 -25.10 -7.66 1.12
N ALA A 356 -25.86 -7.76 2.22
CA ALA A 356 -25.36 -8.25 3.50
C ALA A 356 -24.65 -9.61 3.34
N GLY A 357 -23.63 -9.87 4.15
CA GLY A 357 -22.79 -11.06 4.05
C GLY A 357 -21.70 -10.98 2.98
N SER A 358 -21.71 -9.97 2.10
CA SER A 358 -20.63 -9.74 1.14
C SER A 358 -19.28 -9.57 1.84
N PRO A 359 -18.17 -10.13 1.31
CA PRO A 359 -16.87 -10.03 1.96
C PRO A 359 -16.32 -8.60 1.90
N VAL A 360 -15.81 -8.14 3.05
CA VAL A 360 -15.08 -6.89 3.18
C VAL A 360 -13.60 -7.20 3.31
N MET A 361 -12.77 -6.57 2.48
CA MET A 361 -11.34 -6.82 2.33
C MET A 361 -10.51 -5.64 2.84
N ALA A 362 -9.33 -5.91 3.37
CA ALA A 362 -8.38 -4.88 3.76
C ALA A 362 -7.89 -4.12 2.51
N MET A 363 -8.09 -2.79 2.50
CA MET A 363 -7.62 -1.95 1.41
C MET A 363 -6.10 -1.85 1.34
N PHE A 364 -5.46 -1.85 2.51
CA PHE A 364 -4.03 -1.68 2.70
C PHE A 364 -3.50 -2.81 3.59
N ALA A 365 -2.24 -3.20 3.40
CA ALA A 365 -1.56 -4.04 4.39
C ALA A 365 -1.43 -3.26 5.71
N GLY A 366 -1.66 -3.92 6.84
CA GLY A 366 -1.63 -3.24 8.13
C GLY A 366 -1.73 -4.20 9.29
N ARG A 367 -1.88 -3.65 10.49
CA ARG A 367 -2.08 -4.41 11.72
C ARG A 367 -3.43 -4.13 12.33
N VAL A 368 -4.12 -5.17 12.79
CA VAL A 368 -5.33 -4.98 13.60
C VAL A 368 -4.92 -4.41 14.95
N VAL A 369 -5.50 -3.26 15.31
CA VAL A 369 -5.20 -2.56 16.59
C VAL A 369 -6.40 -2.47 17.52
N ALA A 370 -7.61 -2.41 16.96
CA ALA A 370 -8.85 -2.47 17.71
C ALA A 370 -9.93 -3.18 16.89
N ALA A 371 -10.83 -3.89 17.55
CA ALA A 371 -11.99 -4.52 16.91
C ALA A 371 -13.14 -4.70 17.89
N LYS A 372 -14.36 -4.79 17.37
CA LYS A 372 -15.55 -5.20 18.12
C LYS A 372 -16.39 -6.14 17.27
N SER A 373 -16.88 -7.21 17.88
CA SER A 373 -17.89 -8.10 17.29
C SER A 373 -18.85 -8.53 18.39
N SER A 374 -20.14 -8.26 18.22
CA SER A 374 -21.20 -8.67 19.11
C SER A 374 -21.28 -10.18 19.22
N MET A 375 -21.77 -10.67 20.36
CA MET A 375 -21.86 -12.11 20.58
C MET A 375 -22.94 -12.73 19.68
N PRO A 376 -22.75 -13.97 19.19
CA PRO A 376 -23.77 -14.65 18.42
C PRO A 376 -25.10 -14.75 19.17
N GLY A 377 -26.18 -14.24 18.57
CA GLY A 377 -27.53 -14.30 19.13
C GLY A 377 -27.94 -13.09 19.98
N GLU A 378 -27.05 -12.13 20.21
CA GLU A 378 -27.46 -10.84 20.78
C GLU A 378 -28.26 -10.01 19.76
N PRO A 379 -29.27 -9.25 20.22
CA PRO A 379 -30.02 -8.37 19.34
C PRO A 379 -29.11 -7.25 18.83
N GLU A 380 -29.18 -6.98 17.53
CA GLU A 380 -28.48 -5.84 16.93
C GLU A 380 -28.98 -4.53 17.55
N PRO A 381 -28.11 -3.52 17.70
CA PRO A 381 -28.50 -2.18 18.08
C PRO A 381 -29.59 -1.58 17.17
N ALA A 382 -30.30 -0.57 17.68
CA ALA A 382 -31.47 0.00 17.00
C ALA A 382 -31.22 0.48 15.55
N PHE A 383 -30.01 0.96 15.26
CA PHE A 383 -29.64 1.46 13.93
C PHE A 383 -28.90 0.43 13.06
N GLY A 384 -28.71 -0.81 13.53
CA GLY A 384 -28.02 -1.88 12.82
C GLY A 384 -26.71 -2.31 13.50
N SER A 385 -25.82 -2.90 12.72
CA SER A 385 -24.58 -3.50 13.20
C SER A 385 -23.57 -2.46 13.68
N ASN A 386 -23.06 -2.62 14.89
CA ASN A 386 -22.01 -1.77 15.48
C ASN A 386 -20.62 -2.45 15.54
N ASN A 387 -20.45 -3.54 14.79
CA ASN A 387 -19.19 -4.27 14.74
C ASN A 387 -18.20 -3.55 13.81
N PHE A 388 -16.93 -3.55 14.18
CA PHE A 388 -15.90 -2.88 13.41
C PHE A 388 -14.51 -3.50 13.59
N VAL A 389 -13.62 -3.15 12.68
CA VAL A 389 -12.19 -3.43 12.77
C VAL A 389 -11.39 -2.18 12.39
N VAL A 390 -10.38 -1.85 13.18
CA VAL A 390 -9.43 -0.76 12.93
C VAL A 390 -8.07 -1.35 12.57
N LEU A 391 -7.55 -0.93 11.43
CA LEU A 391 -6.20 -1.25 10.98
C LEU A 391 -5.29 -0.04 11.14
N LYS A 392 -4.08 -0.26 11.66
CA LYS A 392 -2.96 0.69 11.64
C LYS A 392 -2.03 0.37 10.48
N HIS A 393 -1.66 1.39 9.73
CA HIS A 393 -0.77 1.29 8.57
C HIS A 393 0.49 2.11 8.81
N GLU A 394 1.64 1.56 8.45
CA GLU A 394 2.92 2.25 8.51
C GLU A 394 3.62 2.14 7.17
N ILE A 395 3.95 3.27 6.55
CA ILE A 395 4.71 3.32 5.29
C ILE A 395 6.03 4.02 5.57
N ALA A 396 7.14 3.34 5.32
CA ALA A 396 8.47 3.93 5.40
C ALA A 396 8.65 4.93 4.25
N VAL A 397 9.23 6.09 4.55
CA VAL A 397 9.57 7.11 3.54
C VAL A 397 10.79 6.67 2.71
N ASP A 398 11.64 5.82 3.28
CA ASP A 398 12.77 5.16 2.61
C ASP A 398 12.89 3.71 3.10
N ASP A 399 12.68 2.74 2.21
CA ASP A 399 12.74 1.31 2.53
C ASP A 399 14.18 0.79 2.75
N THR A 400 15.20 1.62 2.46
CA THR A 400 16.62 1.25 2.60
C THR A 400 17.21 1.63 3.96
N ASP A 401 16.55 2.49 4.72
CA ASP A 401 16.96 2.90 6.07
C ASP A 401 15.91 2.48 7.11
N PRO A 402 16.23 1.54 8.03
CA PRO A 402 15.35 1.18 9.14
C PRO A 402 15.01 2.35 10.08
N ALA A 403 15.80 3.43 10.06
CA ALA A 403 15.53 4.66 10.81
C ALA A 403 14.68 5.68 10.03
N SER A 404 14.22 5.34 8.81
CA SER A 404 13.41 6.23 7.99
C SER A 404 12.11 6.63 8.69
N ARG A 405 11.69 7.89 8.48
CA ARG A 405 10.42 8.39 9.00
C ARG A 405 9.28 7.53 8.46
N LYS A 406 8.33 7.20 9.31
CA LYS A 406 7.14 6.42 8.94
C LYS A 406 5.93 7.31 8.90
N PHE A 407 5.16 7.21 7.83
CA PHE A 407 3.81 7.74 7.82
C PHE A 407 2.85 6.74 8.41
N ARG A 408 2.03 7.24 9.33
CA ARG A 408 1.04 6.46 10.05
C ARG A 408 -0.33 6.98 9.68
N PHE A 409 -1.19 6.05 9.29
CA PHE A 409 -2.60 6.30 9.07
C PHE A 409 -3.38 5.06 9.47
N TRP A 410 -4.69 5.20 9.58
CA TRP A 410 -5.59 4.14 10.01
C TRP A 410 -6.73 3.99 9.02
N SER A 411 -7.29 2.78 8.96
CA SER A 411 -8.57 2.55 8.31
C SER A 411 -9.55 1.89 9.28
N LEU A 412 -10.78 2.39 9.29
CA LEU A 412 -11.92 1.83 10.02
C LEU A 412 -12.83 1.12 9.03
N TYR A 413 -13.26 -0.10 9.36
CA TYR A 413 -14.31 -0.84 8.65
C TYR A 413 -15.42 -1.12 9.64
N MET A 414 -16.59 -0.52 9.46
CA MET A 414 -17.70 -0.50 10.41
C MET A 414 -19.02 -0.92 9.76
N HIS A 415 -20.01 -1.23 10.59
CA HIS A 415 -21.26 -1.91 10.20
C HIS A 415 -20.99 -3.30 9.63
N LEU A 416 -20.04 -4.03 10.24
CA LEU A 416 -19.76 -5.41 9.89
C LEU A 416 -20.79 -6.35 10.52
N LEU A 417 -21.08 -7.49 9.90
CA LEU A 417 -21.83 -8.56 10.57
C LEU A 417 -21.03 -9.14 11.74
N PRO A 418 -21.70 -9.62 12.80
CA PRO A 418 -21.05 -10.31 13.88
C PRO A 418 -20.43 -11.62 13.40
N PHE A 419 -19.28 -11.96 13.95
CA PHE A 419 -18.61 -13.24 13.74
C PHE A 419 -18.32 -13.94 15.07
N ASP A 420 -18.24 -15.26 15.02
CA ASP A 420 -17.97 -16.09 16.18
C ASP A 420 -16.45 -16.21 16.40
N SER A 421 -15.94 -15.42 17.34
CA SER A 421 -14.54 -15.42 17.76
C SER A 421 -14.16 -16.61 18.67
N SER A 422 -15.10 -17.50 19.01
CA SER A 422 -14.87 -18.70 19.82
C SER A 422 -14.53 -19.94 18.98
N VAL A 423 -15.03 -20.03 17.74
CA VAL A 423 -14.91 -21.23 16.89
C VAL A 423 -13.50 -21.38 16.29
N ASP A 424 -12.97 -22.61 16.26
CA ASP A 424 -11.67 -22.91 15.64
C ASP A 424 -11.71 -22.78 14.11
N HIS A 425 -10.67 -22.16 13.53
CA HIS A 425 -10.59 -21.93 12.09
C HIS A 425 -10.49 -23.23 11.28
N THR A 426 -9.82 -24.26 11.82
CA THR A 426 -9.72 -25.57 11.17
C THR A 426 -11.07 -26.27 11.13
N GLU A 427 -11.84 -26.13 12.21
CA GLU A 427 -13.20 -26.64 12.32
C GLU A 427 -14.16 -25.90 11.38
N ALA A 428 -14.11 -24.57 11.36
CA ALA A 428 -14.91 -23.74 10.45
C ALA A 428 -14.59 -24.02 8.97
N MET A 429 -13.30 -24.17 8.61
CA MET A 429 -12.88 -24.48 7.24
C MET A 429 -13.18 -25.92 6.84
N ALA A 430 -13.19 -26.87 7.78
CA ALA A 430 -13.65 -28.24 7.55
C ALA A 430 -15.17 -28.29 7.32
N GLN A 431 -15.94 -27.49 8.07
CA GLN A 431 -17.40 -27.36 7.89
C GLN A 431 -17.76 -26.72 6.53
N LEU A 432 -17.04 -25.67 6.12
CA LEU A 432 -17.17 -25.04 4.79
C LEU A 432 -16.94 -26.03 3.63
N LYS A 433 -15.95 -26.92 3.76
CA LYS A 433 -15.61 -27.92 2.73
C LYS A 433 -16.63 -29.06 2.62
N ASN A 434 -17.46 -29.28 3.65
CA ASN A 434 -18.43 -30.37 3.72
C ASN A 434 -19.87 -29.96 3.33
N GLU A 435 -20.06 -28.72 2.85
CA GLU A 435 -21.25 -28.20 2.16
C GLU A 435 -22.62 -28.49 2.81
N LYS A 436 -22.78 -28.11 4.09
CA LYS A 436 -24.12 -28.01 4.72
C LYS A 436 -24.29 -26.78 5.65
N LEU A 437 -23.49 -25.73 5.46
CA LEU A 437 -23.68 -24.50 6.23
C LEU A 437 -24.72 -23.60 5.55
N ASP A 438 -25.69 -23.13 6.33
CA ASP A 438 -26.61 -22.08 5.89
C ASP A 438 -25.89 -20.72 5.75
N GLU A 439 -26.63 -19.71 5.29
CA GLU A 439 -26.04 -18.40 5.04
C GLU A 439 -25.58 -17.69 6.32
N ASP A 440 -26.32 -17.85 7.42
CA ASP A 440 -26.00 -17.24 8.71
C ASP A 440 -24.76 -17.89 9.32
N GLU A 441 -24.67 -19.22 9.27
CA GLU A 441 -23.51 -19.98 9.71
C GLU A 441 -22.25 -19.58 8.93
N ARG A 442 -22.34 -19.42 7.61
CA ARG A 442 -21.21 -18.95 6.79
C ARG A 442 -20.80 -17.51 7.08
N ASN A 443 -21.77 -16.67 7.44
CA ASN A 443 -21.53 -15.26 7.74
C ASN A 443 -20.85 -15.08 9.10
N ARG A 444 -21.12 -15.98 10.07
CA ARG A 444 -20.49 -15.97 11.40
C ARG A 444 -19.06 -16.48 11.44
N ILE A 445 -18.52 -17.04 10.35
CA ILE A 445 -17.14 -17.54 10.35
C ILE A 445 -16.16 -16.38 10.54
N ALA A 446 -15.36 -16.46 11.60
CA ALA A 446 -14.35 -15.47 11.90
C ALA A 446 -13.35 -15.28 10.73
N PRO A 447 -12.89 -14.04 10.49
CA PRO A 447 -11.81 -13.75 9.55
C PRO A 447 -10.46 -14.30 10.04
N ASP A 448 -9.54 -14.56 9.10
CA ASP A 448 -8.24 -15.21 9.35
C ASP A 448 -7.39 -14.48 10.40
N TRP A 449 -7.50 -13.15 10.49
CA TRP A 449 -6.79 -12.35 11.48
C TRP A 449 -7.15 -12.73 12.93
N VAL A 450 -8.38 -13.18 13.20
CA VAL A 450 -8.79 -13.67 14.53
C VAL A 450 -8.06 -14.97 14.87
N HIS A 451 -7.86 -15.83 13.88
CA HIS A 451 -7.09 -17.06 14.04
C HIS A 451 -5.61 -16.77 14.32
N GLN A 452 -5.03 -15.79 13.62
CA GLN A 452 -3.67 -15.33 13.90
C GLN A 452 -3.52 -14.86 15.35
N LEU A 453 -4.47 -14.08 15.85
CA LEU A 453 -4.49 -13.60 17.24
C LEU A 453 -4.55 -14.77 18.24
N ARG A 454 -5.48 -15.72 18.02
CA ARG A 454 -5.64 -16.90 18.88
C ARG A 454 -4.36 -17.72 18.97
N ASN A 455 -3.73 -17.99 17.84
CA ASN A 455 -2.48 -18.78 17.80
C ASN A 455 -1.35 -18.09 18.56
N LYS A 456 -1.23 -16.77 18.45
CA LYS A 456 -0.21 -15.99 19.17
C LYS A 456 -0.43 -16.01 20.67
N LEU A 457 -1.68 -15.89 21.12
CA LEU A 457 -2.03 -16.00 22.54
C LEU A 457 -1.77 -17.41 23.09
N ALA A 458 -2.16 -18.45 22.35
CA ALA A 458 -1.96 -19.84 22.74
C ALA A 458 -0.47 -20.22 22.82
N GLY A 459 0.34 -19.78 21.84
CA GLY A 459 1.78 -20.00 21.84
C GLY A 459 2.46 -19.41 23.07
N LYS A 460 2.07 -18.18 23.45
CA LYS A 460 2.63 -17.54 24.64
C LYS A 460 2.17 -18.19 25.95
N LYS A 461 0.92 -18.64 26.04
CA LYS A 461 0.44 -19.39 27.21
C LYS A 461 1.27 -20.66 27.41
N ALA A 462 1.61 -21.36 26.33
CA ALA A 462 2.50 -22.53 26.39
C ALA A 462 3.94 -22.16 26.81
N GLU A 463 4.47 -21.02 26.38
CA GLU A 463 5.78 -20.50 26.83
C GLU A 463 5.79 -20.13 28.31
N GLU A 464 4.74 -19.46 28.80
CA GLU A 464 4.57 -19.07 30.21
C GLU A 464 4.43 -20.31 31.11
N GLU A 465 3.59 -21.29 30.73
CA GLU A 465 3.46 -22.57 31.44
C GLU A 465 4.80 -23.34 31.46
N ALA A 466 5.54 -23.35 30.35
CA ALA A 466 6.88 -23.97 30.30
C ALA A 466 7.89 -23.24 31.20
N ALA A 467 7.82 -21.91 31.30
CA ALA A 467 8.67 -21.12 32.17
C ALA A 467 8.35 -21.34 33.66
N GLU A 468 7.07 -21.43 34.03
CA GLU A 468 6.63 -21.77 35.41
C GLU A 468 7.08 -23.18 35.80
N LEU A 469 6.91 -24.16 34.91
CA LEU A 469 7.41 -25.53 35.11
C LEU A 469 8.94 -25.56 35.29
N ALA A 470 9.67 -24.76 34.51
CA ALA A 470 11.12 -24.65 34.64
C ALA A 470 11.53 -24.00 35.98
N ALA A 471 10.84 -22.94 36.41
CA ALA A 471 11.08 -22.28 37.70
C ALA A 471 10.78 -23.22 38.89
N ALA A 472 9.64 -23.92 38.84
CA ALA A 472 9.29 -24.93 39.85
C ALA A 472 10.32 -26.08 39.90
N ALA A 473 10.85 -26.49 38.75
CA ALA A 473 11.91 -27.50 38.70
C ALA A 473 13.24 -27.00 39.30
N GLU A 474 13.57 -25.72 39.16
CA GLU A 474 14.73 -25.12 39.84
C GLU A 474 14.54 -25.03 41.35
N GLU A 475 13.37 -24.61 41.83
CA GLU A 475 13.06 -24.59 43.26
C GLU A 475 13.12 -25.99 43.87
N PHE A 476 12.60 -27.01 43.18
CA PHE A 476 12.69 -28.39 43.63
C PHE A 476 14.15 -28.87 43.73
N LYS A 477 15.01 -28.55 42.75
CA LYS A 477 16.44 -28.86 42.81
C LYS A 477 17.15 -28.15 43.96
N LYS A 478 16.75 -26.92 44.29
CA LYS A 478 17.30 -26.16 45.42
C LYS A 478 16.88 -26.80 46.75
N ALA A 479 15.60 -27.14 46.91
CA ALA A 479 15.08 -27.83 48.09
C ALA A 479 15.73 -29.21 48.27
N GLU A 480 15.96 -29.95 47.19
CA GLU A 480 16.66 -31.24 47.24
C GLU A 480 18.11 -31.08 47.73
N LYS A 481 18.86 -30.09 47.23
CA LYS A 481 20.23 -29.80 47.69
C LYS A 481 20.26 -29.40 49.17
N GLU A 482 19.31 -28.58 49.62
CA GLU A 482 19.18 -28.19 51.02
C GLU A 482 18.84 -29.37 51.93
N ALA A 483 17.92 -30.25 51.51
CA ALA A 483 17.60 -31.48 52.21
C ALA A 483 18.80 -32.43 52.29
N GLN A 484 19.54 -32.61 51.19
CA GLN A 484 20.77 -33.41 51.17
C GLN A 484 21.85 -32.83 52.08
N LYS A 485 21.97 -31.49 52.14
CA LYS A 485 22.88 -30.80 53.06
C LYS A 485 22.46 -31.02 54.52
N ALA A 486 21.17 -30.87 54.84
CA ALA A 486 20.63 -31.11 56.18
C ALA A 486 20.82 -32.57 56.62
N ILE A 487 20.63 -33.55 55.72
CA ILE A 487 20.91 -34.96 56.00
C ILE A 487 22.41 -35.18 56.29
N LYS A 488 23.31 -34.59 55.50
CA LYS A 488 24.76 -34.67 55.76
C LYS A 488 25.16 -34.02 57.08
N GLU A 489 24.56 -32.88 57.42
CA GLU A 489 24.79 -32.18 58.69
C GLU A 489 24.25 -32.97 59.88
N ALA A 490 23.05 -33.56 59.76
CA ALA A 490 22.47 -34.44 60.77
C ALA A 490 23.32 -35.69 60.98
N GLN A 491 23.80 -36.33 59.92
CA GLN A 491 24.73 -37.47 60.00
C GLN A 491 26.09 -37.09 60.62
N LYS A 492 26.55 -35.84 60.42
CA LYS A 492 27.76 -35.31 61.04
C LYS A 492 27.54 -34.99 62.53
N ALA A 493 26.38 -34.45 62.89
CA ALA A 493 25.96 -34.19 64.26
C ALA A 493 25.74 -35.50 65.05
N GLU A 494 25.19 -36.53 64.43
CA GLU A 494 25.02 -37.86 65.03
C GLU A 494 26.37 -38.55 65.29
N LYS A 495 27.34 -38.40 64.38
CA LYS A 495 28.73 -38.82 64.61
C LYS A 495 29.46 -38.02 65.70
N GLN A 496 29.05 -36.76 65.95
CA GLN A 496 29.60 -35.95 67.04
C GLN A 496 28.88 -36.21 68.39
N ALA A 497 27.60 -36.56 68.38
CA ALA A 497 26.82 -36.93 69.55
C ALA A 497 27.22 -38.31 70.14
N ALA A 498 27.82 -39.19 69.34
CA ALA A 498 28.39 -40.46 69.80
C ALA A 498 29.67 -40.31 70.66
N LYS A 499 30.16 -39.09 70.92
CA LYS A 499 31.36 -38.81 71.75
C LYS A 499 31.14 -37.90 72.96
N GLY A 500 29.90 -37.68 73.41
CA GLY A 500 29.65 -36.85 74.60
C GLY A 500 28.36 -37.19 75.33
N LYS A 501 28.41 -38.17 76.25
CA LYS A 501 27.43 -38.26 77.33
C LYS A 501 27.80 -37.24 78.41
N ALA A 502 26.92 -36.28 78.71
CA ALA A 502 26.46 -36.03 80.09
C ALA A 502 25.45 -34.86 80.20
N LYS A 503 24.36 -35.17 80.91
CA LYS A 503 23.56 -34.32 81.81
C LYS A 503 22.72 -33.17 81.23
N GLY A 504 21.40 -33.31 81.44
CA GLY A 504 20.72 -32.41 82.38
C GLY A 504 19.39 -31.78 81.94
N LYS A 505 18.31 -32.26 82.59
CA LYS A 505 17.13 -31.54 83.12
C LYS A 505 16.23 -30.67 82.20
N ALA A 506 14.98 -31.15 82.12
CA ALA A 506 13.71 -30.53 82.55
C ALA A 506 13.39 -29.05 82.23
N GLY A 507 12.20 -28.82 81.65
CA GLY A 507 11.54 -27.50 81.63
C GLY A 507 10.32 -27.41 80.70
N ASP A 508 9.20 -28.01 81.13
CA ASP A 508 7.82 -27.46 81.22
C ASP A 508 7.16 -26.52 80.16
N LYS A 509 5.82 -26.74 80.02
CA LYS A 509 4.71 -25.85 79.55
C LYS A 509 4.64 -25.47 78.07
N ASP A 510 3.51 -25.11 77.47
CA ASP A 510 2.04 -25.26 77.63
C ASP A 510 1.50 -24.70 76.28
N GLY A 511 0.37 -25.17 75.77
CA GLY A 511 -0.22 -24.50 74.59
C GLY A 511 -1.44 -25.17 73.95
N LYS A 512 -2.60 -24.98 74.56
CA LYS A 512 -3.93 -25.49 74.16
C LYS A 512 -4.44 -25.05 72.77
N LYS A 513 -5.12 -26.02 72.14
CA LYS A 513 -6.34 -25.93 71.30
C LYS A 513 -7.16 -24.62 71.43
N LYS A 514 -7.75 -24.18 70.31
CA LYS A 514 -9.21 -23.97 70.22
C LYS A 514 -9.74 -23.96 68.79
N LYS A 515 -10.73 -24.84 68.58
CA LYS A 515 -11.72 -24.85 67.49
C LYS A 515 -12.82 -23.87 67.90
N LYS A 516 -13.36 -23.06 66.98
CA LYS A 516 -14.67 -22.43 67.16
C LYS A 516 -15.38 -22.32 65.82
N LYS A 517 -16.64 -22.78 65.85
CA LYS A 517 -17.70 -22.76 64.85
C LYS A 517 -18.72 -21.72 65.34
N THR A 518 -19.37 -21.01 64.43
CA THR A 518 -20.74 -20.42 64.52
C THR A 518 -20.95 -19.63 63.21
N ASP A 519 -21.91 -20.03 62.37
CA ASP A 519 -23.29 -19.49 62.25
C ASP A 519 -23.25 -18.16 61.46
N GLY A 520 -23.90 -17.94 60.32
CA GLY A 520 -25.22 -18.36 59.87
C GLY A 520 -26.20 -17.27 60.29
N ASP A 521 -26.51 -16.32 59.40
CA ASP A 521 -27.73 -15.51 59.38
C ASP A 521 -27.83 -14.71 58.06
N ASP A 522 -29.06 -14.74 57.55
CA ASP A 522 -29.80 -14.11 56.45
C ASP A 522 -29.45 -12.66 56.04
N GLU A 523 -29.70 -12.33 54.76
CA GLU A 523 -30.55 -11.18 54.35
C GLU A 523 -30.80 -11.21 52.83
N ASP A 524 -32.00 -11.67 52.45
CA ASP A 524 -32.61 -11.45 51.14
C ASP A 524 -33.10 -10.00 51.06
N GLY A 525 -32.33 -9.17 50.37
CA GLY A 525 -32.71 -7.81 49.98
C GLY A 525 -32.74 -7.71 48.46
N GLU A 526 -33.91 -7.93 47.88
CA GLU A 526 -34.19 -7.69 46.46
C GLU A 526 -34.14 -6.17 46.22
N GLN A 527 -32.93 -5.65 45.97
CA GLN A 527 -32.75 -4.30 45.44
C GLN A 527 -33.16 -4.33 43.98
N VAL A 528 -34.31 -3.73 43.68
CA VAL A 528 -34.59 -3.15 42.37
C VAL A 528 -33.47 -2.14 42.11
N LYS A 529 -32.48 -2.52 41.30
CA LYS A 529 -31.52 -1.58 40.73
C LYS A 529 -32.32 -0.72 39.76
N ASP A 530 -32.46 0.56 40.10
CA ASP A 530 -32.73 1.56 39.08
C ASP A 530 -31.53 1.53 38.12
N ASP A 531 -31.75 0.99 36.93
CA ASP A 531 -30.79 0.91 35.82
C ASP A 531 -30.51 2.32 35.28
N ASP A 532 -29.72 3.09 36.03
CA ASP A 532 -29.08 4.35 35.62
C ASP A 532 -27.55 4.17 35.51
N GLU A 533 -27.08 2.96 35.19
CA GLU A 533 -25.76 2.79 34.58
C GLU A 533 -25.83 3.30 33.15
N MET A 534 -25.34 4.53 32.92
CA MET A 534 -24.93 4.92 31.57
C MET A 534 -23.97 3.84 31.06
N LEU A 535 -24.36 3.10 30.02
CA LEU A 535 -23.54 2.12 29.30
C LEU A 535 -22.27 2.83 28.78
N PHE A 536 -21.21 2.81 29.58
CA PHE A 536 -19.89 3.29 29.16
C PHE A 536 -19.28 2.31 28.15
N LEU A 537 -18.44 2.83 27.26
CA LEU A 537 -17.65 2.04 26.33
C LEU A 537 -16.75 1.05 27.10
N GLU A 538 -17.14 -0.21 27.19
CA GLU A 538 -16.32 -1.23 27.84
C GLU A 538 -15.24 -1.76 26.91
N THR A 539 -13.98 -1.44 27.25
CA THR A 539 -12.79 -1.93 26.57
C THR A 539 -12.27 -3.20 27.27
N GLY A 540 -11.49 -3.98 26.53
CA GLY A 540 -10.75 -5.11 27.05
C GLY A 540 -9.61 -5.49 26.11
N LYS A 541 -8.88 -6.54 26.43
CA LYS A 541 -7.68 -6.91 25.67
C LYS A 541 -7.89 -8.14 24.79
N ASN A 542 -7.39 -8.06 23.56
CA ASN A 542 -7.24 -9.19 22.64
C ASN A 542 -8.52 -10.04 22.47
N LEU A 543 -8.37 -11.36 22.46
CA LEU A 543 -9.44 -12.30 22.15
C LEU A 543 -10.53 -12.36 23.23
N ASP A 544 -10.18 -12.24 24.50
CA ASP A 544 -11.15 -12.32 25.61
C ASP A 544 -12.22 -11.23 25.49
N ALA A 545 -11.79 -10.00 25.22
CA ALA A 545 -12.73 -8.88 25.02
C ALA A 545 -13.62 -9.08 23.79
N LEU A 546 -13.06 -9.61 22.70
CA LEU A 546 -13.80 -9.88 21.46
C LEU A 546 -14.82 -11.02 21.64
N GLN A 547 -14.55 -11.97 22.54
CA GLN A 547 -15.47 -13.06 22.89
C GLN A 547 -16.61 -12.57 23.78
N ASP A 548 -16.34 -11.59 24.64
CA ASP A 548 -17.33 -10.96 25.52
C ASP A 548 -18.20 -9.89 24.81
N GLY A 549 -18.02 -9.69 23.49
CA GLY A 549 -18.71 -8.63 22.75
C GLY A 549 -18.21 -7.21 23.06
N ARG A 550 -17.13 -7.05 23.83
CA ARG A 550 -16.52 -5.77 24.20
C ARG A 550 -15.57 -5.25 23.13
N LEU A 551 -15.15 -3.99 23.24
CA LEU A 551 -14.14 -3.43 22.36
C LEU A 551 -12.78 -4.04 22.71
N ALA A 552 -12.20 -4.80 21.79
CA ALA A 552 -10.93 -5.46 21.94
C ALA A 552 -9.77 -4.56 21.50
N LEU A 553 -8.90 -4.20 22.45
CA LEU A 553 -7.60 -3.57 22.23
C LEU A 553 -6.56 -4.67 21.95
N ILE A 554 -6.09 -4.74 20.70
CA ILE A 554 -5.11 -5.75 20.29
C ILE A 554 -3.72 -5.27 20.67
N GLU A 555 -3.08 -5.95 21.62
CA GLU A 555 -1.79 -5.52 22.17
C GLU A 555 -0.65 -5.68 21.15
N GLU A 556 0.23 -4.68 21.03
CA GLU A 556 1.34 -4.68 20.06
C GLU A 556 2.29 -5.89 20.19
N LYS A 557 2.38 -6.50 21.38
CA LYS A 557 3.16 -7.72 21.63
C LYS A 557 2.58 -8.97 20.94
N TYR A 558 1.33 -8.90 20.47
CA TYR A 558 0.66 -9.92 19.67
C TYR A 558 0.28 -9.35 18.30
N PRO A 559 1.27 -8.98 17.46
CA PRO A 559 0.98 -8.29 16.21
C PRO A 559 0.13 -9.18 15.30
N VAL A 560 -1.03 -8.69 14.88
CA VAL A 560 -1.92 -9.37 13.93
C VAL A 560 -1.81 -8.65 12.59
N ASP A 561 -1.01 -9.19 11.68
CA ASP A 561 -0.77 -8.58 10.38
C ASP A 561 -1.85 -9.05 9.39
N VAL A 562 -2.44 -8.10 8.67
CA VAL A 562 -3.42 -8.34 7.63
C VAL A 562 -2.83 -7.97 6.29
N LYS A 563 -2.94 -8.87 5.31
CA LYS A 563 -2.49 -8.61 3.95
C LYS A 563 -3.54 -7.82 3.17
N VAL A 564 -3.08 -7.12 2.15
CA VAL A 564 -3.98 -6.51 1.15
C VAL A 564 -4.92 -7.57 0.58
N GLY A 565 -6.21 -7.23 0.49
CA GLY A 565 -7.23 -8.14 -0.06
C GLY A 565 -7.67 -9.26 0.90
N GLU A 566 -7.04 -9.39 2.07
CA GLU A 566 -7.47 -10.35 3.09
C GLU A 566 -8.82 -9.92 3.70
N ARG A 567 -9.67 -10.88 4.03
CA ARG A 567 -11.01 -10.62 4.57
C ARG A 567 -10.92 -10.05 5.97
N ILE A 568 -11.47 -8.86 6.16
CA ILE A 568 -11.60 -8.17 7.46
C ILE A 568 -12.91 -8.55 8.15
N GLY A 569 -13.98 -8.71 7.37
CA GLY A 569 -15.31 -9.00 7.87
C GLY A 569 -16.30 -9.19 6.73
N ARG A 570 -17.59 -8.99 7.03
CA ARG A 570 -18.67 -9.05 6.05
C ARG A 570 -19.60 -7.86 6.23
N VAL A 571 -20.21 -7.42 5.13
CA VAL A 571 -21.16 -6.30 5.10
C VAL A 571 -22.35 -6.61 5.98
N GLY A 572 -22.62 -5.73 6.94
CA GLY A 572 -23.78 -5.78 7.83
C GLY A 572 -24.88 -4.85 7.37
N GLN A 573 -25.61 -4.30 8.33
CA GLN A 573 -26.73 -3.41 8.09
C GLN A 573 -26.60 -2.15 8.93
N PHE A 574 -27.00 -1.01 8.37
CA PHE A 574 -27.08 0.25 9.11
C PHE A 574 -28.10 1.20 8.49
N GLY A 575 -28.69 2.08 9.30
CA GLY A 575 -29.52 3.19 8.85
C GLY A 575 -29.86 4.18 9.97
N ASP A 576 -30.32 5.38 9.59
CA ASP A 576 -30.64 6.47 10.53
C ASP A 576 -31.82 6.17 11.49
N SER A 577 -32.52 5.07 11.27
CA SER A 577 -33.63 4.59 12.09
C SER A 577 -33.76 3.06 11.96
N PRO A 578 -34.45 2.40 12.91
CA PRO A 578 -34.73 0.97 12.80
C PRO A 578 -35.44 0.56 11.50
N ASP A 579 -36.25 1.45 10.93
CA ASP A 579 -37.05 1.19 9.72
C ASP A 579 -36.30 1.53 8.42
N SER A 580 -35.11 2.15 8.51
CA SER A 580 -34.32 2.60 7.36
C SER A 580 -32.99 1.88 7.21
N GLN A 581 -32.81 0.74 7.89
CA GLN A 581 -31.59 -0.06 7.78
C GLN A 581 -31.42 -0.64 6.38
N THR A 582 -30.20 -0.51 5.84
CA THR A 582 -29.82 -1.05 4.55
C THR A 582 -28.51 -1.82 4.64
N SER A 583 -28.25 -2.71 3.70
CA SER A 583 -26.98 -3.44 3.66
C SER A 583 -25.85 -2.52 3.22
N VAL A 584 -24.91 -2.28 4.13
CA VAL A 584 -23.88 -1.26 3.96
C VAL A 584 -22.65 -1.58 4.80
N VAL A 585 -21.49 -1.12 4.34
CA VAL A 585 -20.26 -1.05 5.14
C VAL A 585 -19.78 0.39 5.17
N HIS A 586 -19.47 0.90 6.36
CA HIS A 586 -18.84 2.20 6.55
C HIS A 586 -17.33 2.05 6.56
N ILE A 587 -16.64 2.93 5.86
CA ILE A 587 -15.18 2.89 5.73
C ILE A 587 -14.62 4.28 5.92
N GLU A 588 -13.63 4.40 6.81
CA GLU A 588 -12.86 5.64 6.99
C GLU A 588 -11.38 5.42 6.73
N VAL A 589 -10.71 6.48 6.27
CA VAL A 589 -9.25 6.58 6.28
C VAL A 589 -8.91 7.88 6.99
N PHE A 590 -8.13 7.79 8.07
CA PHE A 590 -7.78 8.93 8.89
C PHE A 590 -6.32 8.91 9.33
N ALA A 591 -5.80 10.08 9.68
CA ALA A 591 -4.43 10.25 10.17
C ALA A 591 -4.35 11.30 11.28
N ASP A 592 -3.25 11.26 12.03
CA ASP A 592 -2.86 12.33 12.95
C ASP A 592 -2.11 13.45 12.18
N GLY A 593 -1.63 14.47 12.89
CA GLY A 593 -0.98 15.64 12.28
C GLY A 593 0.30 15.38 11.47
N ASN A 594 0.89 14.17 11.52
CA ASN A 594 2.11 13.84 10.78
C ASN A 594 1.90 13.72 9.26
N TRP A 595 0.65 13.68 8.80
CA TRP A 595 0.33 13.51 7.37
C TRP A 595 0.89 14.63 6.48
N LYS A 596 0.94 15.87 6.99
CA LYS A 596 1.43 17.03 6.22
C LYS A 596 2.88 16.87 5.83
N GLU A 597 3.72 16.53 6.81
CA GLU A 597 5.14 16.27 6.58
C GLU A 597 5.35 15.14 5.58
N PHE A 598 4.51 14.10 5.61
CA PHE A 598 4.59 12.99 4.68
C PHE A 598 4.12 13.34 3.26
N VAL A 599 3.06 14.13 3.12
CA VAL A 599 2.61 14.65 1.81
C VAL A 599 3.69 15.55 1.21
N ASP A 600 4.32 16.40 2.02
CA ASP A 600 5.39 17.32 1.60
C ASP A 600 6.69 16.58 1.22
N LEU A 601 7.13 15.62 2.05
CA LEU A 601 8.37 14.85 1.84
C LEU A 601 8.35 14.05 0.54
N LEU A 602 7.16 13.67 0.07
CA LEU A 602 6.99 12.83 -1.10
C LEU A 602 6.77 13.63 -2.40
N GLY A 603 7.07 14.93 -2.38
CA GLY A 603 7.14 15.78 -3.55
C GLY A 603 5.82 16.43 -3.94
N SER A 604 5.89 17.42 -4.84
CA SER A 604 4.89 18.46 -5.11
C SER A 604 3.53 18.00 -5.67
N HIS A 605 2.79 17.19 -4.91
CA HIS A 605 1.36 16.93 -5.09
C HIS A 605 0.53 17.31 -3.85
N ALA A 606 1.08 18.12 -2.94
CA ALA A 606 0.25 18.96 -2.06
C ALA A 606 -0.78 19.81 -2.86
N GLN A 607 -0.61 19.95 -4.19
CA GLN A 607 -1.58 20.53 -5.12
C GLN A 607 -2.71 19.58 -5.58
N SER A 608 -2.73 18.31 -5.17
CA SER A 608 -3.73 17.29 -5.58
C SER A 608 -4.75 16.96 -4.48
N TRP A 609 -4.66 17.64 -3.34
CA TRP A 609 -5.57 17.54 -2.23
C TRP A 609 -6.11 18.93 -1.91
N TYR A 610 -7.37 18.99 -1.50
CA TYR A 610 -8.02 20.22 -1.07
C TYR A 610 -8.22 20.15 0.43
N GLU A 611 -7.36 20.83 1.18
CA GLU A 611 -7.57 20.99 2.62
C GLU A 611 -8.78 21.90 2.85
N SER A 612 -9.76 21.43 3.62
CA SER A 612 -10.90 22.25 4.05
C SER A 612 -10.46 23.28 5.08
N ASN A 613 -11.34 24.21 5.44
CA ASN A 613 -11.08 24.99 6.63
C ASN A 613 -11.12 24.04 7.84
N PRO A 614 -10.14 24.09 8.76
CA PRO A 614 -10.19 23.27 9.95
C PRO A 614 -11.39 23.68 10.79
N ASP A 615 -12.17 22.70 11.23
CA ASP A 615 -13.30 22.90 12.13
C ASP A 615 -12.94 22.35 13.52
N PRO A 616 -12.42 23.20 14.43
CA PRO A 616 -12.05 22.79 15.78
C PRO A 616 -13.27 22.70 16.71
N SER A 617 -14.50 22.82 16.18
CA SER A 617 -15.70 22.68 17.00
C SER A 617 -15.81 21.24 17.53
N ASP A 618 -16.43 21.12 18.71
CA ASP A 618 -16.75 19.86 19.41
C ASP A 618 -18.13 19.30 19.02
N ASP A 619 -18.81 19.91 18.05
CA ASP A 619 -20.08 19.42 17.50
C ASP A 619 -19.90 18.82 16.10
N VAL A 620 -20.74 17.83 15.76
CA VAL A 620 -20.62 17.08 14.50
C VAL A 620 -21.21 17.81 13.29
N MET A 621 -21.71 19.04 13.42
CA MET A 621 -22.32 19.75 12.28
C MET A 621 -21.27 20.36 11.36
N CYS A 622 -21.41 20.14 10.05
CA CYS A 622 -20.53 20.78 9.08
C CYS A 622 -20.91 22.25 8.87
N ASP A 623 -20.11 23.17 9.43
CA ASP A 623 -20.29 24.62 9.28
C ASP A 623 -19.25 25.25 8.29
N ASP A 624 -18.47 24.45 7.53
CA ASP A 624 -17.53 24.96 6.53
C ASP A 624 -18.24 25.60 5.32
N GLU A 625 -18.41 26.92 5.37
CA GLU A 625 -19.11 27.68 4.33
C GLU A 625 -18.52 27.52 2.91
N GLU A 626 -17.23 27.22 2.77
CA GLU A 626 -16.61 27.06 1.44
C GLU A 626 -16.94 25.70 0.84
N LEU A 627 -16.88 24.66 1.66
CA LEU A 627 -17.30 23.32 1.30
C LEU A 627 -18.79 23.27 0.97
N LEU A 628 -19.64 23.85 1.81
CA LEU A 628 -21.10 23.86 1.63
C LEU A 628 -21.52 24.59 0.34
N ARG A 629 -20.83 25.68 -0.02
CA ARG A 629 -21.07 26.39 -1.30
C ARG A 629 -20.63 25.61 -2.53
N THR A 630 -19.76 24.61 -2.37
CA THR A 630 -19.37 23.72 -3.46
C THR A 630 -20.53 22.79 -3.83
N VAL A 631 -21.25 22.27 -2.83
CA VAL A 631 -22.39 21.35 -3.01
C VAL A 631 -23.68 22.09 -3.37
N LEU A 632 -23.95 23.23 -2.72
CA LEU A 632 -25.10 24.10 -3.00
C LEU A 632 -24.64 25.47 -3.53
N PRO A 633 -24.23 25.56 -4.81
CA PRO A 633 -23.76 26.83 -5.38
C PRO A 633 -24.90 27.86 -5.47
N GLU A 634 -24.71 29.02 -4.83
CA GLU A 634 -25.67 30.12 -4.84
C GLU A 634 -25.85 30.69 -6.26
N GLU A 635 -27.10 30.93 -6.69
CA GLU A 635 -27.38 31.83 -7.81
C GLU A 635 -27.08 33.28 -7.40
N SER A 636 -25.82 33.67 -7.58
CA SER A 636 -25.28 35.04 -7.57
C SER A 636 -25.75 36.00 -6.45
N SER A 637 -24.96 36.15 -5.38
CA SER A 637 -24.86 37.45 -4.69
C SER A 637 -23.55 37.63 -3.92
N ARG A 638 -23.04 38.86 -3.92
CA ARG A 638 -21.72 39.26 -3.41
C ARG A 638 -21.61 39.10 -1.88
N ARG A 639 -20.53 38.45 -1.43
CA ARG A 639 -20.00 38.34 -0.05
C ARG A 639 -20.83 37.50 0.92
N GLY A 640 -20.77 36.18 0.80
CA GLY A 640 -20.84 35.14 1.84
C GLY A 640 -21.92 35.12 2.95
N ARG A 641 -22.62 36.21 3.24
CA ARG A 641 -23.60 36.35 4.33
C ARG A 641 -24.82 35.46 4.16
N LYS A 642 -25.12 34.96 2.96
CA LYS A 642 -26.31 34.13 2.72
C LYS A 642 -26.16 32.70 3.24
N MET A 643 -25.07 32.00 2.92
CA MET A 643 -24.79 30.69 3.53
C MET A 643 -24.75 30.77 5.06
N ARG A 644 -24.14 31.81 5.61
CA ARG A 644 -24.16 32.05 7.05
C ARG A 644 -25.57 32.23 7.61
N ASN A 645 -26.43 33.00 6.92
CA ASN A 645 -27.84 33.13 7.31
C ASN A 645 -28.61 31.79 7.20
N PHE A 646 -28.28 30.94 6.21
CA PHE A 646 -28.86 29.60 6.07
C PHE A 646 -28.50 28.73 7.28
N LEU A 647 -27.22 28.72 7.68
CA LEU A 647 -26.74 27.99 8.86
C LEU A 647 -27.25 28.57 10.18
N ASP A 648 -27.27 29.90 10.32
CA ASP A 648 -27.78 30.65 11.48
C ASP A 648 -29.30 30.43 11.65
N ALA A 649 -30.03 30.19 10.56
CA ALA A 649 -31.43 29.77 10.57
C ALA A 649 -31.61 28.28 10.93
N GLY A 650 -30.51 27.57 11.18
CA GLY A 650 -30.48 26.14 11.51
C GLY A 650 -30.81 25.22 10.32
N MET A 651 -30.78 25.74 9.10
CA MET A 651 -30.91 24.91 7.91
C MET A 651 -29.61 24.14 7.66
N ARG A 652 -29.71 22.92 7.14
CA ARG A 652 -28.57 22.05 6.82
C ARG A 652 -28.72 21.49 5.41
N ILE A 653 -27.60 21.07 4.81
CA ILE A 653 -27.64 20.36 3.53
C ILE A 653 -28.25 18.99 3.79
N SER A 654 -29.28 18.66 3.01
CA SER A 654 -29.92 17.35 3.04
C SER A 654 -29.20 16.35 2.13
N GLY A 655 -29.37 15.06 2.41
CA GLY A 655 -28.88 13.98 1.55
C GLY A 655 -29.30 14.16 0.09
N ASP A 656 -30.57 14.51 -0.17
CA ASP A 656 -31.09 14.72 -1.53
C ASP A 656 -30.30 15.81 -2.28
N GLN A 657 -29.94 16.90 -1.60
CA GLN A 657 -29.14 17.97 -2.20
C GLN A 657 -27.71 17.52 -2.52
N ILE A 658 -27.13 16.64 -1.71
CA ILE A 658 -25.81 16.06 -1.98
C ILE A 658 -25.87 15.14 -3.21
N VAL A 659 -26.89 14.27 -3.27
CA VAL A 659 -27.11 13.38 -4.41
C VAL A 659 -27.39 14.19 -5.69
N ASP A 660 -28.23 15.22 -5.62
CA ASP A 660 -28.50 16.11 -6.75
C ASP A 660 -27.24 16.83 -7.25
N PHE A 661 -26.35 17.24 -6.34
CA PHE A 661 -25.05 17.80 -6.71
C PHE A 661 -24.22 16.81 -7.54
N PHE A 662 -24.05 15.56 -7.07
CA PHE A 662 -23.27 14.57 -7.81
C PHE A 662 -23.95 14.12 -9.11
N LYS A 663 -25.28 14.03 -9.15
CA LYS A 663 -26.05 13.69 -10.36
C LYS A 663 -25.99 14.77 -11.43
N SER A 664 -25.98 16.04 -11.02
CA SER A 664 -26.03 17.17 -11.94
C SER A 664 -24.66 17.55 -12.52
N MET A 665 -23.57 17.06 -11.93
CA MET A 665 -22.20 17.38 -12.33
C MET A 665 -21.50 16.17 -12.95
N PRO A 666 -20.74 16.33 -14.05
CA PRO A 666 -19.92 15.25 -14.57
C PRO A 666 -18.76 14.92 -13.62
N ALA A 667 -18.26 13.67 -13.66
CA ALA A 667 -17.22 13.19 -12.75
C ALA A 667 -15.89 13.97 -12.84
N ASP A 668 -15.61 14.62 -13.97
CA ASP A 668 -14.44 15.47 -14.20
C ASP A 668 -14.66 16.94 -13.79
N ASN A 669 -15.82 17.26 -13.22
CA ASN A 669 -16.10 18.61 -12.74
C ASN A 669 -15.16 18.98 -11.58
N PRO A 670 -14.52 20.17 -11.61
CA PRO A 670 -13.63 20.61 -10.53
C PRO A 670 -14.27 20.64 -9.13
N ALA A 671 -15.58 20.86 -9.03
CA ALA A 671 -16.30 20.81 -7.75
C ALA A 671 -16.39 19.39 -7.19
N VAL A 672 -16.69 18.41 -8.06
CA VAL A 672 -16.69 16.98 -7.69
C VAL A 672 -15.29 16.54 -7.30
N ASP A 673 -14.30 16.92 -8.10
CA ASP A 673 -12.88 16.65 -7.83
C ASP A 673 -12.44 17.23 -6.48
N ARG A 674 -12.92 18.45 -6.14
CA ARG A 674 -12.67 19.10 -4.86
C ARG A 674 -13.18 18.29 -3.67
N ILE A 675 -14.39 17.75 -3.76
CA ILE A 675 -14.98 16.90 -2.70
C ILE A 675 -14.23 15.56 -2.60
N ARG A 676 -14.04 14.86 -3.72
CA ARG A 676 -13.37 13.54 -3.75
C ARG A 676 -11.90 13.61 -3.30
N LYS A 677 -11.23 14.76 -3.46
CA LYS A 677 -9.85 15.01 -3.01
C LYS A 677 -9.77 15.89 -1.76
N GLY A 678 -10.87 16.01 -1.01
CA GLY A 678 -10.90 16.77 0.25
C GLY A 678 -10.05 16.10 1.33
N ILE A 679 -9.38 16.92 2.14
CA ILE A 679 -8.85 16.55 3.46
C ILE A 679 -9.59 17.42 4.47
N THR A 680 -10.30 16.79 5.39
CA THR A 680 -11.11 17.50 6.38
C THR A 680 -10.54 17.29 7.77
N PHE A 681 -10.59 18.34 8.59
CA PHE A 681 -10.20 18.30 9.98
C PHE A 681 -11.40 18.70 10.84
N HIS A 682 -11.96 17.72 11.53
CA HIS A 682 -13.13 17.87 12.40
C HIS A 682 -13.11 16.79 13.49
N ILE A 683 -14.02 16.91 14.46
CA ILE A 683 -14.26 15.86 15.45
C ILE A 683 -14.79 14.59 14.78
N SER A 684 -14.25 13.43 15.14
CA SER A 684 -14.78 12.15 14.65
C SER A 684 -16.19 11.93 15.20
N GLU A 685 -17.13 11.57 14.32
CA GLU A 685 -18.53 11.28 14.69
C GLU A 685 -18.67 10.09 15.66
N TRP A 686 -17.63 9.24 15.76
CA TRP A 686 -17.56 8.10 16.65
C TRP A 686 -16.78 8.37 17.95
N SER A 687 -16.42 9.63 18.21
CA SER A 687 -15.68 10.03 19.40
C SER A 687 -16.59 10.27 20.60
N ASP A 688 -16.09 9.92 21.79
CA ASP A 688 -16.71 10.27 23.07
C ASP A 688 -16.63 11.77 23.41
N GLN A 689 -15.84 12.55 22.67
CA GLN A 689 -15.66 13.99 22.89
C GLN A 689 -16.76 14.84 22.22
N VAL A 690 -17.69 14.24 21.49
CA VAL A 690 -18.75 14.99 20.80
C VAL A 690 -19.70 15.64 21.81
N ASP A 691 -19.84 16.97 21.71
CA ASP A 691 -20.93 17.70 22.37
C ASP A 691 -22.24 17.45 21.60
N TRP A 692 -22.90 16.36 21.97
CA TRP A 692 -24.20 15.97 21.41
C TRP A 692 -25.30 17.00 21.70
N PHE A 693 -25.18 17.78 22.78
CA PHE A 693 -26.14 18.84 23.08
C PHE A 693 -26.03 19.97 22.06
N LYS A 694 -24.81 20.48 21.85
CA LYS A 694 -24.52 21.51 20.87
C LYS A 694 -24.89 21.04 19.47
N SER A 695 -24.55 19.79 19.12
CA SER A 695 -24.90 19.15 17.84
C SER A 695 -26.42 19.12 17.61
N LEU A 696 -27.20 18.60 18.58
CA LEU A 696 -28.65 18.51 18.46
C LEU A 696 -29.33 19.89 18.44
N SER A 697 -28.80 20.88 19.16
CA SER A 697 -29.35 22.25 19.16
C SER A 697 -29.26 22.95 17.78
N LYS A 698 -28.30 22.53 16.95
CA LYS A 698 -28.07 23.03 15.58
C LYS A 698 -28.80 22.22 14.50
N ALA A 699 -29.33 21.03 14.83
CA ALA A 699 -30.01 20.18 13.88
C ALA A 699 -31.33 20.81 13.40
N GLN A 700 -31.68 20.57 12.14
CA GLN A 700 -32.80 21.22 11.45
C GLN A 700 -34.17 21.00 12.14
N ASP A 701 -34.37 19.85 12.79
CA ASP A 701 -35.62 19.53 13.53
C ASP A 701 -35.78 20.31 14.85
N TRP A 702 -34.68 20.89 15.36
CA TRP A 702 -34.59 21.58 16.65
C TRP A 702 -34.25 23.07 16.51
N ALA A 703 -33.81 23.49 15.32
CA ALA A 703 -33.57 24.86 14.94
C ALA A 703 -34.79 25.75 15.22
N GLY A 704 -34.59 26.81 16.02
CA GLY A 704 -35.66 27.75 16.39
C GLY A 704 -36.44 27.41 17.67
N ARG A 705 -36.22 26.23 18.30
CA ARG A 705 -36.71 25.91 19.65
C ARG A 705 -35.71 26.29 20.76
N SER A 706 -34.71 27.10 20.45
CA SER A 706 -33.63 27.46 21.40
C SER A 706 -34.16 28.03 22.72
N LYS A 707 -35.24 28.83 22.69
CA LYS A 707 -35.90 29.32 23.91
C LYS A 707 -36.64 28.24 24.69
N ASP A 708 -37.27 27.27 24.01
CA ASP A 708 -37.94 26.14 24.67
C ASP A 708 -36.88 25.22 25.29
N ILE A 709 -35.76 24.99 24.61
CA ILE A 709 -34.60 24.22 25.10
C ILE A 709 -33.92 24.94 26.28
N GLU A 710 -33.71 26.25 26.21
CA GLU A 710 -33.14 27.07 27.30
C GLU A 710 -34.09 27.17 28.50
N THR A 711 -35.41 27.11 28.27
CA THR A 711 -36.42 27.05 29.33
C THR A 711 -36.50 25.65 29.95
N LEU A 712 -36.40 24.59 29.13
CA LEU A 712 -36.28 23.19 29.56
C LEU A 712 -35.00 22.93 30.38
N LEU A 713 -33.93 23.68 30.12
CA LEU A 713 -32.67 23.68 30.88
C LEU A 713 -32.80 24.37 32.25
N LYS A 714 -33.66 25.39 32.37
CA LYS A 714 -33.91 26.11 33.64
C LYS A 714 -34.89 25.36 34.55
N ASP A 715 -35.66 24.42 34.00
CA ASP A 715 -36.68 23.65 34.71
C ASP A 715 -36.19 22.23 35.05
N SER A 716 -35.00 22.14 35.66
CA SER A 716 -34.32 20.91 36.08
C SER A 716 -35.05 20.08 37.16
N GLN A 717 -36.37 20.27 37.31
CA GLN A 717 -37.23 19.52 38.20
C GLN A 717 -38.30 18.65 37.51
N HIS A 718 -38.43 18.63 36.17
CA HIS A 718 -39.45 17.77 35.50
C HIS A 718 -38.89 16.88 34.37
N GLY A 719 -38.85 15.57 34.65
CA GLY A 719 -38.14 14.51 33.91
C GLY A 719 -38.69 14.03 32.55
N TRP A 720 -39.33 14.87 31.73
CA TRP A 720 -39.78 14.45 30.39
C TRP A 720 -38.80 14.85 29.26
N SER A 721 -38.18 16.03 29.34
CA SER A 721 -37.17 16.52 28.37
C SER A 721 -35.84 15.75 28.44
N ASN A 722 -35.40 15.37 29.65
CA ASN A 722 -34.24 14.48 29.85
C ASN A 722 -34.42 13.10 29.19
N ARG A 723 -35.65 12.58 29.10
CA ARG A 723 -35.91 11.24 28.52
C ARG A 723 -35.79 11.21 26.99
N LEU A 724 -36.20 12.27 26.30
CA LEU A 724 -36.08 12.34 24.82
C LEU A 724 -34.63 12.56 24.38
N PHE A 725 -33.91 13.44 25.09
CA PHE A 725 -32.49 13.73 24.84
C PHE A 725 -31.61 12.51 25.18
N ALA A 726 -31.80 11.91 26.35
CA ALA A 726 -31.12 10.66 26.71
C ALA A 726 -31.50 9.52 25.76
N GLY A 727 -32.73 9.47 25.26
CA GLY A 727 -33.18 8.44 24.31
C GLY A 727 -32.52 8.53 22.92
N GLN A 728 -32.09 9.71 22.47
CA GLN A 728 -31.32 9.85 21.22
C GLN A 728 -29.84 9.52 21.44
N ILE A 729 -29.23 10.04 22.51
CA ILE A 729 -27.84 9.71 22.86
C ILE A 729 -27.68 8.21 23.11
N ARG A 730 -28.60 7.57 23.86
CA ARG A 730 -28.59 6.11 24.13
C ARG A 730 -28.65 5.26 22.86
N ARG A 731 -29.18 5.78 21.74
CA ARG A 731 -29.20 5.08 20.46
C ARG A 731 -27.90 5.20 19.68
N GLN A 732 -27.12 6.26 19.91
CA GLN A 732 -25.82 6.49 19.28
C GLN A 732 -24.64 5.89 20.08
N LEU A 733 -24.76 5.81 21.41
CA LEU A 733 -23.72 5.24 22.29
C LEU A 733 -23.17 3.87 21.83
N PRO A 734 -23.98 2.92 21.31
CA PRO A 734 -23.47 1.64 20.85
C PRO A 734 -22.45 1.72 19.70
N TYR A 735 -22.38 2.86 19.00
CA TYR A 735 -21.49 3.08 17.85
C TYR A 735 -20.26 3.93 18.19
N ILE A 736 -20.26 4.63 19.32
CA ILE A 736 -19.06 5.30 19.82
C ILE A 736 -18.02 4.22 20.09
N TRP A 737 -16.79 4.43 19.60
CA TRP A 737 -15.67 3.51 19.83
C TRP A 737 -14.38 4.23 20.19
N LEU A 738 -14.27 5.51 19.87
CA LEU A 738 -13.03 6.27 19.96
C LEU A 738 -13.04 7.16 21.20
N ASN A 739 -12.55 6.61 22.31
CA ASN A 739 -12.25 7.36 23.53
C ASN A 739 -10.74 7.59 23.70
N GLN A 740 -10.35 8.31 24.75
CA GLN A 740 -8.95 8.57 25.06
C GLN A 740 -8.12 7.28 25.22
N GLU A 741 -8.66 6.24 25.85
CA GLU A 741 -7.96 4.95 26.03
C GLU A 741 -7.65 4.30 24.68
N VAL A 742 -8.64 4.22 23.80
CA VAL A 742 -8.48 3.67 22.45
C VAL A 742 -7.50 4.52 21.64
N ALA A 743 -7.63 5.85 21.69
CA ALA A 743 -6.74 6.76 20.98
C ALA A 743 -5.27 6.60 21.42
N MET A 744 -5.03 6.42 22.73
CA MET A 744 -3.71 6.12 23.27
C MET A 744 -3.20 4.74 22.80
N HIS A 745 -4.07 3.73 22.80
CA HIS A 745 -3.71 2.36 22.41
C HIS A 745 -3.33 2.24 20.93
N ILE A 746 -4.11 2.84 20.02
CA ILE A 746 -3.83 2.80 18.59
C ILE A 746 -2.66 3.72 18.18
N GLY A 747 -2.23 4.59 19.10
CA GLY A 747 -1.02 5.41 18.98
C GLY A 747 -1.21 6.75 18.29
N LEU A 748 -2.38 7.39 18.48
CA LEU A 748 -2.64 8.75 17.99
C LEU A 748 -1.85 9.79 18.80
N ASP A 749 -1.23 10.74 18.10
CA ASP A 749 -0.32 11.71 18.73
C ASP A 749 -1.04 12.69 19.68
N ASN A 750 -2.28 13.09 19.38
CA ASN A 750 -3.11 13.96 20.24
C ASN A 750 -3.70 13.24 21.47
N ALA A 751 -3.54 11.92 21.59
CA ALA A 751 -4.13 11.17 22.71
C ALA A 751 -3.43 11.42 24.07
N LYS A 752 -2.17 11.88 24.05
CA LYS A 752 -1.37 12.09 25.28
C LYS A 752 -1.77 13.39 26.00
N GLY A 753 -2.66 13.27 26.98
CA GLY A 753 -2.97 14.33 27.97
C GLY A 753 -3.94 15.41 27.51
N ASN A 754 -4.38 15.41 26.24
CA ASN A 754 -5.36 16.37 25.71
C ASN A 754 -6.10 15.78 24.49
N TRP A 755 -6.71 14.59 24.64
CA TRP A 755 -7.55 14.00 23.60
C TRP A 755 -8.78 14.87 23.37
N ASP A 756 -8.97 15.35 22.15
CA ASP A 756 -10.02 16.30 21.76
C ASP A 756 -11.02 15.73 20.74
N GLY A 757 -10.77 14.52 20.23
CA GLY A 757 -11.66 13.87 19.25
C GLY A 757 -11.37 14.24 17.80
N HIS A 758 -10.48 15.21 17.54
CA HIS A 758 -10.23 15.71 16.18
C HIS A 758 -9.21 14.88 15.43
N LEU A 759 -9.50 14.61 14.16
CA LEU A 759 -8.67 13.82 13.25
C LEU A 759 -8.68 14.43 11.85
N PHE A 760 -7.68 14.06 11.04
CA PHE A 760 -7.71 14.33 9.61
C PHE A 760 -8.33 13.16 8.88
N HIS A 761 -9.40 13.41 8.12
CA HIS A 761 -10.11 12.42 7.33
C HIS A 761 -9.86 12.60 5.83
N PHE A 762 -9.85 11.48 5.11
CA PHE A 762 -9.62 11.41 3.68
C PHE A 762 -10.72 10.60 3.02
N HIS A 763 -11.11 10.97 1.80
CA HIS A 763 -11.98 10.11 1.00
C HIS A 763 -11.29 8.75 0.75
N PRO A 764 -11.82 7.61 1.23
CA PRO A 764 -11.10 6.33 1.23
C PRO A 764 -10.69 5.84 -0.15
N ILE A 765 -11.61 5.89 -1.12
CA ILE A 765 -11.33 5.48 -2.51
C ILE A 765 -10.27 6.39 -3.16
N ASN A 766 -10.37 7.72 -3.01
CA ASN A 766 -9.38 8.61 -3.59
C ASN A 766 -8.00 8.46 -2.92
N PHE A 767 -7.95 8.26 -1.59
CA PHE A 767 -6.72 7.96 -0.87
C PHE A 767 -6.10 6.64 -1.35
N LEU A 768 -6.91 5.60 -1.54
CA LEU A 768 -6.49 4.33 -2.12
C LEU A 768 -5.89 4.50 -3.52
N LEU A 769 -6.54 5.26 -4.41
CA LEU A 769 -6.02 5.54 -5.75
C LEU A 769 -4.74 6.35 -5.70
N TRP A 770 -4.70 7.39 -4.86
CA TRP A 770 -3.50 8.19 -4.65
C TRP A 770 -2.35 7.30 -4.24
N LEU A 771 -2.51 6.46 -3.22
CA LEU A 771 -1.46 5.56 -2.77
C LEU A 771 -1.08 4.51 -3.84
N THR A 772 -2.06 4.00 -4.58
CA THR A 772 -1.86 3.00 -5.65
C THR A 772 -1.03 3.54 -6.81
N PHE A 773 -1.29 4.78 -7.25
CA PHE A 773 -0.62 5.35 -8.41
C PHE A 773 0.61 6.19 -8.06
N ARG A 774 0.80 6.56 -6.79
CA ARG A 774 1.98 7.29 -6.32
C ARG A 774 3.31 6.58 -6.61
N PHE A 775 3.34 5.25 -6.58
CA PHE A 775 4.53 4.47 -6.95
C PHE A 775 4.70 4.31 -8.48
N GLY A 776 3.71 4.73 -9.28
CA GLY A 776 3.63 4.52 -10.73
C GLY A 776 3.52 5.79 -11.59
N THR A 777 3.41 6.99 -11.02
CA THR A 777 3.20 8.23 -11.79
C THR A 777 4.20 9.32 -11.45
N ASN A 778 5.49 9.04 -11.53
CA ASN A 778 6.46 10.12 -11.70
C ASN A 778 6.49 10.48 -13.20
N LYS A 779 5.45 11.14 -13.72
CA LYS A 779 5.49 11.77 -15.05
C LYS A 779 4.81 13.15 -15.04
N MET A 780 5.60 14.12 -15.49
CA MET A 780 5.21 15.42 -16.04
C MET A 780 4.78 16.52 -15.07
N ALA A 781 5.63 16.84 -14.10
CA ALA A 781 5.90 18.25 -13.82
C ALA A 781 7.24 18.60 -14.47
N ARG A 782 7.21 19.13 -15.71
CA ARG A 782 8.27 20.06 -16.08
C ARG A 782 8.24 21.16 -15.00
N PRO A 783 9.37 21.61 -14.43
CA PRO A 783 9.35 22.89 -13.76
C PRO A 783 8.77 23.87 -14.78
N THR A 784 7.66 24.52 -14.46
CA THR A 784 7.22 25.65 -15.27
C THR A 784 8.43 26.58 -15.37
N ALA A 785 8.75 27.03 -16.58
CA ALA A 785 9.88 27.93 -16.84
C ALA A 785 9.96 29.06 -15.79
N SER A 786 8.82 29.48 -15.25
CA SER A 786 8.69 30.44 -14.15
C SER A 786 9.54 30.17 -12.89
N ARG A 787 9.70 28.92 -12.39
CA ARG A 787 10.46 28.68 -11.14
C ARG A 787 11.97 28.71 -11.35
N LEU A 788 12.44 28.26 -12.51
CA LEU A 788 13.85 28.40 -12.90
C LEU A 788 14.18 29.85 -13.26
N ASP A 789 13.24 30.56 -13.90
CA ASP A 789 13.37 31.98 -14.21
C ASP A 789 13.33 32.85 -12.95
N GLU A 790 12.52 32.51 -11.93
CA GLU A 790 12.52 33.22 -10.64
C GLU A 790 13.82 33.01 -9.85
N ALA A 791 14.35 31.78 -9.83
CA ALA A 791 15.63 31.48 -9.20
C ALA A 791 16.80 32.17 -9.93
N LYS A 792 16.80 32.14 -11.27
CA LYS A 792 17.74 32.88 -12.11
C LYS A 792 17.62 34.39 -11.89
N GLN A 793 16.41 34.95 -11.89
CA GLN A 793 16.19 36.38 -11.64
C GLN A 793 16.63 36.81 -10.24
N LYS A 794 16.48 35.97 -9.21
CA LYS A 794 17.02 36.23 -7.86
C LYS A 794 18.56 36.24 -7.86
N LEU A 795 19.18 35.33 -8.60
CA LEU A 795 20.64 35.27 -8.75
C LEU A 795 21.18 36.46 -9.57
N TYR A 796 20.52 36.84 -10.67
CA TYR A 796 20.85 38.04 -11.44
C TYR A 796 20.75 39.31 -10.58
N ARG A 797 19.71 39.43 -9.74
CA ARG A 797 19.55 40.57 -8.83
C ARG A 797 20.66 40.64 -7.79
N LYS A 798 21.05 39.50 -7.20
CA LYS A 798 22.17 39.41 -6.25
C LYS A 798 23.52 39.73 -6.89
N ALA A 799 23.73 39.31 -8.14
CA ALA A 799 24.94 39.62 -8.89
C ALA A 799 25.03 41.12 -9.20
N GLN A 800 23.92 41.72 -9.62
CA GLN A 800 23.82 43.18 -9.87
C GLN A 800 24.04 43.98 -8.58
N GLU A 801 23.43 43.59 -7.45
CA GLU A 801 23.63 44.25 -6.15
C GLU A 801 25.09 44.19 -5.68
N LYS A 802 25.80 43.09 -5.96
CA LYS A 802 27.21 42.92 -5.63
C LYS A 802 28.12 43.77 -6.52
N GLU A 803 27.84 43.82 -7.81
CA GLU A 803 28.59 44.66 -8.76
C GLU A 803 28.40 46.15 -8.47
N GLU A 804 27.17 46.58 -8.15
CA GLU A 804 26.87 47.95 -7.70
C GLU A 804 27.60 48.30 -6.40
N ALA A 805 27.71 47.36 -5.45
CA ALA A 805 28.45 47.55 -4.21
C ALA A 805 29.96 47.69 -4.47
N GLU A 806 30.55 46.87 -5.35
CA GLU A 806 31.97 46.95 -5.72
C GLU A 806 32.30 48.22 -6.50
N GLN A 807 31.40 48.70 -7.37
CA GLN A 807 31.59 49.95 -8.10
C GLN A 807 31.42 51.18 -7.19
N ARG A 808 30.57 51.11 -6.15
CA ARG A 808 30.51 52.12 -5.08
C ARG A 808 31.77 52.13 -4.22
N GLU A 809 32.33 50.96 -3.90
CA GLU A 809 33.57 50.85 -3.12
C GLU A 809 34.79 51.37 -3.90
N LYS A 810 34.79 51.23 -5.24
CA LYS A 810 35.80 51.82 -6.15
C LYS A 810 35.57 53.31 -6.44
N GLY A 811 34.56 53.94 -5.84
CA GLY A 811 34.27 55.37 -5.98
C GLY A 811 33.75 55.78 -7.36
N GLN A 812 33.19 54.85 -8.14
CA GLN A 812 32.73 55.08 -9.51
C GLN A 812 31.21 55.37 -9.62
N LEU A 813 30.47 55.28 -8.50
CA LEU A 813 29.04 55.61 -8.39
C LEU A 813 28.81 56.55 -7.18
N GLU A 814 28.24 57.73 -7.42
CA GLU A 814 27.89 58.68 -6.35
C GLU A 814 26.53 58.36 -5.71
N PHE A 815 26.35 58.83 -4.47
CA PHE A 815 25.19 58.53 -3.62
C PHE A 815 23.88 59.02 -4.26
N GLY A 816 23.02 58.10 -4.69
CA GLY A 816 21.66 58.40 -5.18
C GLY A 816 21.44 58.33 -6.69
N GLN A 817 22.38 57.79 -7.48
CA GLN A 817 22.11 57.44 -8.89
C GLN A 817 21.63 55.99 -9.02
N ASP A 818 20.39 55.80 -9.49
CA ASP A 818 19.85 54.49 -9.89
C ASP A 818 20.19 54.20 -11.36
N ILE A 819 20.67 52.99 -11.63
CA ILE A 819 20.91 52.52 -13.01
C ILE A 819 19.55 52.09 -13.59
N MET A 820 19.02 52.87 -14.54
CA MET A 820 17.82 52.48 -15.28
C MET A 820 18.10 51.23 -16.14
N PRO A 821 17.20 50.22 -16.18
CA PRO A 821 17.40 49.02 -16.98
C PRO A 821 17.27 49.37 -18.47
N GLY A 822 18.42 49.51 -19.14
CA GLY A 822 18.52 49.65 -20.58
C GLY A 822 18.19 48.34 -21.30
N ALA A 823 17.44 48.46 -22.39
CA ALA A 823 17.03 47.36 -23.24
C ALA A 823 18.23 46.59 -23.87
N GLY A 824 18.21 45.27 -23.73
CA GLY A 824 18.84 44.31 -24.65
C GLY A 824 20.31 43.98 -24.42
N GLY A 825 20.59 42.72 -24.09
CA GLY A 825 21.92 42.12 -24.21
C GLY A 825 22.01 40.81 -23.44
N ASP A 826 22.05 39.68 -24.16
CA ASP A 826 22.40 38.37 -23.64
C ASP A 826 23.79 38.42 -22.99
N LEU A 827 23.84 38.63 -21.68
CA LEU A 827 25.02 38.41 -20.86
C LEU A 827 24.82 37.08 -20.14
N GLU A 828 25.46 36.03 -20.67
CA GLU A 828 25.66 34.79 -19.92
C GLU A 828 26.45 35.12 -18.65
N PRO A 829 26.03 34.61 -17.47
CA PRO A 829 26.75 34.86 -16.23
C PRO A 829 28.15 34.25 -16.34
N PRO A 830 29.16 34.87 -15.73
CA PRO A 830 30.52 34.36 -15.79
C PRO A 830 30.59 32.94 -15.19
N GLU A 831 31.37 32.08 -15.87
CA GLU A 831 31.41 30.61 -15.71
C GLU A 831 31.71 30.14 -14.27
N ASP A 832 32.33 31.01 -13.48
CA ASP A 832 32.68 30.82 -12.07
C ASP A 832 31.45 30.84 -11.13
N VAL A 833 30.38 31.55 -11.49
CA VAL A 833 29.12 31.58 -10.71
C VAL A 833 28.25 30.35 -10.95
N LEU A 834 28.36 29.72 -12.13
CA LEU A 834 27.62 28.50 -12.47
C LEU A 834 28.24 27.24 -11.85
N LYS A 835 29.52 27.29 -11.46
CA LYS A 835 30.23 26.14 -10.85
C LYS A 835 29.67 25.71 -9.50
N ASP A 836 29.20 26.66 -8.68
CA ASP A 836 28.67 26.38 -7.34
C ASP A 836 27.29 25.67 -7.35
N LEU A 837 26.61 25.65 -8.50
CA LEU A 837 25.33 24.93 -8.68
C LEU A 837 25.52 23.43 -9.00
N TRP A 838 26.73 23.00 -9.37
CA TRP A 838 27.02 21.64 -9.85
C TRP A 838 28.04 20.88 -9.00
N GLU A 839 28.70 21.51 -8.04
CA GLU A 839 29.54 20.79 -7.07
C GLU A 839 28.70 20.29 -5.88
N ALA A 840 28.62 18.97 -5.76
CA ALA A 840 28.00 18.29 -4.61
C ALA A 840 28.68 18.70 -3.27
N PRO A 841 27.95 18.74 -2.15
CA PRO A 841 28.51 19.18 -0.87
C PRO A 841 29.68 18.27 -0.44
N ARG A 842 30.84 18.87 -0.20
CA ARG A 842 31.98 18.17 0.42
C ARG A 842 31.61 17.82 1.85
N LEU A 843 31.58 16.53 2.16
CA LEU A 843 31.39 16.02 3.52
C LEU A 843 32.55 16.49 4.43
N PRO A 844 32.28 17.06 5.61
CA PRO A 844 33.33 17.36 6.58
C PRO A 844 33.64 16.08 7.37
N ASN A 845 34.80 15.46 7.11
CA ASN A 845 35.69 14.79 8.09
C ASN A 845 36.66 13.83 7.37
N GLU A 846 37.86 14.31 7.05
CA GLU A 846 39.00 13.46 6.73
C GLU A 846 39.57 12.80 8.00
N TRP A 847 39.69 11.48 8.00
CA TRP A 847 40.66 10.79 8.87
C TRP A 847 41.99 10.70 8.14
N LYS A 848 42.97 11.46 8.62
CA LYS A 848 44.38 11.42 8.19
C LYS A 848 44.99 10.05 8.47
N LEU A 849 45.60 9.43 7.45
CA LEU A 849 46.71 8.50 7.63
C LEU A 849 47.98 9.13 7.06
N ARG A 850 49.00 9.17 7.93
CA ARG A 850 50.28 9.84 7.77
C ARG A 850 51.04 9.39 6.51
N GLU A 851 51.69 10.39 5.91
CA GLU A 851 52.71 10.31 4.87
C GLU A 851 53.84 9.32 5.17
N THR A 852 54.45 8.74 4.13
CA THR A 852 55.84 9.02 3.68
C THR A 852 56.30 7.98 2.63
N PRO A 853 57.34 8.25 1.83
CA PRO A 853 57.97 9.52 1.45
C PRO A 853 57.57 10.02 0.05
#